data_AF-A0A017RWS7-F1
#
_entry.id   AF-A0A017RWS7-F1
#
_cell.length_a   1.000
_cell.length_b   1.000
_cell.length_c   1.000
_cell.angle_alpha   90.00
_cell.angle_beta   90.00
_cell.angle_gamma   90.00
#
_symmetry.space_group_name_H-M   'P 1'
#
loop_
_entity.id
_entity.type
_entity.pdbx_description
1 polymer ?
#
loop_
_entity_poly.entity_id
_entity_poly.type
_entity_poly.pdbx_seq_one_letter_code
_entity_poly.pdbx_strand_id
1 'polypeptide(L)'
;MKIIVSKNAGFCFGVQKAIEKANTAAKDHGKVFTLGPIIHNEQVVKDLKSKSIDVINDIDEIKNGDKIIIRSHGISKEIYDATIQKGAQIIDATCPYVKYIHNIVNDKHKQGYRIFIIGDASHPEVQGINGWCENKGIIINGEEDIPSVEEKYGKICVVAQTTFNQSKWNSIICGLLNLAKEILIFNTICSATELRQKEAFELSKQVEAMIVVGGKNSSNTRKLFEICSKNCKNTIFIENSQELNLDCLIGVDKVGITAGASTPDYVIKEVIKKIEKGNTKSEGNFEMNDMVKNDVQQEFEEYLRGYSDIQVGNVVEGKVVHVTDKEVFLDIRYKADGVIPLEETSHDVINLKENFKVDDVVKVEVISMNDGEGNVVLSRKALEKEEFYDRLRDYKDSGKVIEVSVNAVNNGGFSCQYNGIRAFLPFSLSGVRKEDDANTYIGKRLNVKIIEVKEKRDEVELLVSRKEILQEERETKEKMFLDKVEPGQVLNGIVKSVIGSGAFVNVGDMDVFVPISEISWKRVNKIEDFIKPGQRVDVLIINKNEELKRISGSIKRTGKEPFEDFIEKYKVDDIVEGKVVRYAEFGVFVELNDGVDGLIHISNLADRRVNRPQEVVKIGQKVRVKILSIDIENKRIGLSLKDVD
;
A
#
# COMPACT_ATOMS: atom_id res chain seq x y z
N MET A 1 48.99 -2.72 13.62
CA MET A 1 48.45 -1.62 12.79
C MET A 1 47.37 -2.09 11.80
N LYS A 2 46.13 -1.62 11.99
CA LYS A 2 44.96 -1.74 11.12
C LYS A 2 44.64 -0.37 10.54
N ILE A 3 44.41 -0.29 9.23
CA ILE A 3 44.00 0.94 8.54
C ILE A 3 42.48 0.95 8.41
N ILE A 4 41.84 2.10 8.67
CA ILE A 4 40.39 2.29 8.54
C ILE A 4 40.13 3.57 7.76
N VAL A 5 39.50 3.47 6.59
CA VAL A 5 39.18 4.62 5.73
C VAL A 5 37.73 5.06 5.97
N SER A 6 37.47 6.37 6.05
CA SER A 6 36.12 6.94 6.08
C SER A 6 35.37 6.53 4.80
N LYS A 7 34.12 6.09 4.89
CA LYS A 7 33.36 5.63 3.70
C LYS A 7 33.19 6.74 2.67
N ASN A 8 33.05 7.98 3.15
CA ASN A 8 32.97 9.19 2.34
C ASN A 8 34.35 9.87 2.12
N ALA A 9 35.48 9.17 2.28
CA ALA A 9 36.79 9.72 1.93
C ALA A 9 36.95 9.81 0.39
N GLY A 10 37.56 10.89 -0.08
CA GLY A 10 37.86 11.09 -1.51
C GLY A 10 36.86 12.03 -2.19
N PHE A 11 36.75 11.92 -3.50
CA PHE A 11 35.86 12.76 -4.31
C PHE A 11 34.39 12.63 -3.86
N CYS A 12 33.59 13.68 -4.01
CA CYS A 12 32.13 13.53 -3.96
C CYS A 12 31.58 13.06 -5.32
N PHE A 13 30.39 12.47 -5.32
CA PHE A 13 29.68 11.98 -6.52
C PHE A 13 29.70 12.97 -7.70
N GLY A 14 29.37 14.25 -7.45
CA GLY A 14 29.38 15.28 -8.50
C GLY A 14 30.77 15.57 -9.09
N VAL A 15 31.84 15.32 -8.33
CA VAL A 15 33.22 15.39 -8.82
C VAL A 15 33.60 14.10 -9.56
N GLN A 16 33.21 12.93 -9.06
CA GLN A 16 33.45 11.64 -9.73
C GLN A 16 32.83 11.64 -11.14
N LYS A 17 31.53 11.91 -11.25
CA LYS A 17 30.79 11.99 -12.52
C LYS A 17 31.38 13.05 -13.47
N ALA A 18 31.94 14.13 -12.95
CA ALA A 18 32.61 15.16 -13.75
C ALA A 18 33.97 14.69 -14.30
N ILE A 19 34.79 14.05 -13.46
CA ILE A 19 36.10 13.49 -13.85
C ILE A 19 35.93 12.31 -14.81
N GLU A 20 34.89 11.50 -14.65
CA GLU A 20 34.56 10.39 -15.56
C GLU A 20 34.12 10.88 -16.94
N LYS A 21 33.26 11.91 -17.00
CA LYS A 21 32.90 12.60 -18.26
C LYS A 21 34.14 13.17 -18.95
N ALA A 22 35.06 13.80 -18.20
CA ALA A 22 36.31 14.33 -18.74
C ALA A 22 37.25 13.23 -19.28
N ASN A 23 37.53 12.18 -18.50
CA ASN A 23 38.36 11.05 -18.94
C ASN A 23 37.72 10.25 -20.10
N THR A 24 36.40 10.33 -20.27
CA THR A 24 35.71 9.74 -21.43
C THR A 24 35.84 10.62 -22.67
N ALA A 25 35.67 11.94 -22.54
CA ALA A 25 35.87 12.89 -23.64
C ALA A 25 37.28 12.82 -24.25
N ALA A 26 38.32 12.62 -23.42
CA ALA A 26 39.70 12.46 -23.86
C ALA A 26 40.02 11.15 -24.62
N LYS A 27 39.10 10.19 -24.68
CA LYS A 27 39.28 8.96 -25.48
C LYS A 27 38.94 9.20 -26.97
N ASP A 28 38.09 10.17 -27.26
CA ASP A 28 37.89 10.63 -28.63
C ASP A 28 39.12 11.42 -29.08
N HIS A 29 39.66 11.12 -30.27
CA HIS A 29 40.87 11.76 -30.81
C HIS A 29 40.64 13.20 -31.32
N GLY A 30 40.25 14.10 -30.44
CA GLY A 30 40.11 15.54 -30.68
C GLY A 30 40.70 16.37 -29.54
N LYS A 31 40.79 17.70 -29.73
CA LYS A 31 41.11 18.60 -28.62
C LYS A 31 39.90 18.79 -27.73
N VAL A 32 40.12 18.67 -26.43
CA VAL A 32 39.10 18.86 -25.40
C VAL A 32 39.59 19.93 -24.44
N PHE A 33 38.69 20.83 -24.05
CA PHE A 33 38.99 21.91 -23.11
C PHE A 33 38.00 21.90 -21.95
N THR A 34 38.44 22.38 -20.79
CA THR A 34 37.59 22.67 -19.63
C THR A 34 37.45 24.17 -19.48
N LEU A 35 36.22 24.67 -19.29
CA LEU A 35 35.97 26.10 -19.13
C LEU A 35 36.15 26.50 -17.65
N GLY A 36 37.33 27.01 -17.34
CA GLY A 36 37.90 27.04 -15.99
C GLY A 36 38.27 25.64 -15.48
N PRO A 37 38.99 25.55 -14.35
CA PRO A 37 39.38 24.27 -13.77
C PRO A 37 38.14 23.46 -13.37
N ILE A 38 38.07 22.19 -13.81
CA ILE A 38 36.91 21.31 -13.59
C ILE A 38 36.56 21.12 -12.10
N ILE A 39 37.60 21.13 -11.24
CA ILE A 39 37.54 21.16 -9.77
C ILE A 39 38.72 21.97 -9.21
N HIS A 40 38.61 22.40 -7.95
CA HIS A 40 39.69 23.09 -7.22
C HIS A 40 40.74 22.09 -6.66
N ASN A 41 41.43 21.37 -7.54
CA ASN A 41 42.60 20.56 -7.19
C ASN A 41 43.65 20.59 -8.32
N GLU A 42 44.84 21.15 -8.03
CA GLU A 42 45.93 21.26 -9.00
C GLU A 42 46.46 19.92 -9.51
N GLN A 43 46.51 18.88 -8.68
CA GLN A 43 47.02 17.57 -9.08
C GLN A 43 46.14 16.97 -10.19
N VAL A 44 44.82 17.17 -10.08
CA VAL A 44 43.82 16.68 -11.03
C VAL A 44 43.83 17.52 -12.32
N VAL A 45 43.99 18.83 -12.22
CA VAL A 45 44.15 19.69 -13.41
C VAL A 45 45.45 19.33 -14.17
N LYS A 46 46.53 18.98 -13.46
CA LYS A 46 47.79 18.49 -14.07
C LYS A 46 47.63 17.10 -14.71
N ASP A 47 46.92 16.17 -14.07
CA ASP A 47 46.57 14.85 -14.65
C ASP A 47 45.75 14.98 -15.94
N LEU A 48 44.67 15.77 -15.94
CA LEU A 48 43.81 15.97 -17.11
C LEU A 48 44.56 16.67 -18.26
N LYS A 49 45.45 17.63 -17.95
CA LYS A 49 46.33 18.24 -18.96
C LYS A 49 47.30 17.23 -19.58
N SER A 50 47.78 16.24 -18.82
CA SER A 50 48.58 15.14 -19.38
C SER A 50 47.80 14.21 -20.32
N LYS A 51 46.47 14.25 -20.23
CA LYS A 51 45.51 13.49 -21.05
C LYS A 51 44.91 14.34 -22.18
N SER A 52 45.60 15.41 -22.60
CA SER A 52 45.16 16.33 -23.67
C SER A 52 43.86 17.12 -23.39
N ILE A 53 43.49 17.30 -22.11
CA ILE A 53 42.41 18.18 -21.70
C ILE A 53 43.01 19.48 -21.16
N ASP A 54 42.96 20.55 -21.94
CA ASP A 54 43.46 21.86 -21.52
C ASP A 54 42.41 22.65 -20.71
N VAL A 55 42.85 23.72 -20.03
CA VAL A 55 41.96 24.68 -19.35
C VAL A 55 41.94 25.97 -20.16
N ILE A 56 40.76 26.36 -20.62
CA ILE A 56 40.45 27.67 -21.20
C ILE A 56 39.87 28.54 -20.08
N ASN A 57 40.24 29.83 -20.02
CA ASN A 57 39.66 30.75 -19.03
C ASN A 57 38.73 31.78 -19.67
N ASP A 58 38.94 32.13 -20.94
CA ASP A 58 38.09 33.06 -21.69
C ASP A 58 37.26 32.34 -22.76
N ILE A 59 35.98 32.70 -22.87
CA ILE A 59 35.09 32.18 -23.91
C ILE A 59 35.58 32.57 -25.32
N ASP A 60 36.41 33.60 -25.47
CA ASP A 60 37.03 34.03 -26.73
C ASP A 60 38.19 33.13 -27.21
N GLU A 61 38.65 32.18 -26.40
CA GLU A 61 39.58 31.13 -26.85
C GLU A 61 38.87 30.02 -27.67
N ILE A 62 37.55 29.85 -27.49
CA ILE A 62 36.72 28.75 -28.02
C ILE A 62 36.46 28.91 -29.53
N LYS A 63 36.60 27.80 -30.29
CA LYS A 63 36.36 27.75 -31.74
C LYS A 63 35.24 26.76 -32.09
N ASN A 64 34.68 26.94 -33.28
CA ASN A 64 33.68 26.05 -33.85
C ASN A 64 34.22 24.61 -33.96
N GLY A 65 33.50 23.65 -33.38
CA GLY A 65 33.90 22.24 -33.31
C GLY A 65 34.76 21.84 -32.10
N ASP A 66 35.21 22.77 -31.25
CA ASP A 66 35.93 22.41 -30.01
C ASP A 66 35.00 21.68 -29.03
N LYS A 67 35.52 20.67 -28.31
CA LYS A 67 34.80 19.98 -27.23
C LYS A 67 35.04 20.70 -25.91
N ILE A 68 33.99 21.28 -25.33
CA ILE A 68 34.05 22.12 -24.13
C ILE A 68 33.34 21.43 -22.96
N ILE A 69 34.12 21.00 -21.97
CA ILE A 69 33.62 20.43 -20.71
C ILE A 69 33.26 21.57 -19.76
N ILE A 70 32.02 21.55 -19.27
CA ILE A 70 31.57 22.47 -18.20
C ILE A 70 32.01 21.91 -16.85
N ARG A 71 32.67 22.73 -16.04
CA ARG A 71 33.15 22.39 -14.69
C ARG A 71 32.03 21.94 -13.74
N SER A 72 32.39 21.17 -12.70
CA SER A 72 31.43 20.61 -11.72
C SER A 72 30.55 21.66 -11.00
N HIS A 73 31.07 22.88 -10.82
CA HIS A 73 30.35 24.03 -10.24
C HIS A 73 29.44 24.77 -11.24
N GLY A 74 29.33 24.31 -12.48
CA GLY A 74 28.54 24.95 -13.53
C GLY A 74 29.12 26.29 -14.02
N ILE A 75 28.36 26.94 -14.91
CA ILE A 75 28.63 28.25 -15.50
C ILE A 75 27.33 29.07 -15.58
N SER A 76 27.44 30.38 -15.79
CA SER A 76 26.29 31.26 -16.03
C SER A 76 25.58 30.91 -17.33
N LYS A 77 24.28 31.22 -17.41
CA LYS A 77 23.45 30.95 -18.60
C LYS A 77 23.97 31.66 -19.86
N GLU A 78 24.45 32.89 -19.69
CA GLU A 78 25.10 33.68 -20.74
C GLU A 78 26.31 32.97 -21.36
N ILE A 79 27.24 32.48 -20.54
CA ILE A 79 28.43 31.74 -21.01
C ILE A 79 28.03 30.41 -21.66
N TYR A 80 27.02 29.73 -21.11
CA TYR A 80 26.48 28.50 -21.69
C TYR A 80 25.93 28.72 -23.11
N ASP A 81 25.08 29.73 -23.28
CA ASP A 81 24.42 30.01 -24.57
C ASP A 81 25.39 30.61 -25.59
N ALA A 82 26.34 31.45 -25.16
CA ALA A 82 27.41 31.95 -26.03
C ALA A 82 28.38 30.83 -26.48
N THR A 83 28.60 29.79 -25.65
CA THR A 83 29.39 28.60 -26.03
C THR A 83 28.69 27.83 -27.15
N ILE A 84 27.37 27.68 -27.09
CA ILE A 84 26.56 27.09 -28.18
C ILE A 84 26.64 27.94 -29.44
N GLN A 85 26.50 29.27 -29.34
CA GLN A 85 26.54 30.19 -30.48
C GLN A 85 27.87 30.16 -31.24
N LYS A 86 28.99 29.83 -30.57
CA LYS A 86 30.30 29.63 -31.22
C LYS A 86 30.46 28.28 -31.92
N GLY A 87 29.47 27.39 -31.88
CA GLY A 87 29.49 26.08 -32.53
C GLY A 87 30.31 25.03 -31.78
N ALA A 88 30.54 25.21 -30.47
CA ALA A 88 31.27 24.25 -29.66
C ALA A 88 30.40 23.06 -29.22
N GLN A 89 31.00 21.88 -29.07
CA GLN A 89 30.34 20.70 -28.53
C GLN A 89 30.42 20.72 -26.99
N ILE A 90 29.31 21.05 -26.34
CA ILE A 90 29.22 21.08 -24.87
C ILE A 90 29.15 19.66 -24.30
N ILE A 91 30.02 19.38 -23.34
CA ILE A 91 29.99 18.20 -22.47
C ILE A 91 29.67 18.70 -21.07
N ASP A 92 28.38 18.72 -20.70
CA ASP A 92 27.97 19.22 -19.39
C ASP A 92 28.36 18.23 -18.28
N ALA A 93 29.34 18.65 -17.47
CA ALA A 93 29.82 17.93 -16.30
C ALA A 93 29.49 18.66 -14.98
N THR A 94 28.52 19.59 -15.02
CA THR A 94 27.93 20.22 -13.83
C THR A 94 27.36 19.17 -12.87
N CYS A 95 27.54 19.37 -11.57
CA CYS A 95 26.96 18.53 -10.53
C CYS A 95 25.41 18.58 -10.59
N PRO A 96 24.68 17.45 -10.52
CA PRO A 96 23.21 17.45 -10.57
C PRO A 96 22.54 18.37 -9.54
N TYR A 97 23.10 18.51 -8.33
CA TYR A 97 22.63 19.46 -7.32
C TYR A 97 22.72 20.91 -7.81
N VAL A 98 23.81 21.29 -8.48
CA VAL A 98 24.00 22.64 -9.03
C VAL A 98 23.06 22.89 -10.21
N LYS A 99 22.88 21.89 -11.08
CA LYS A 99 21.91 21.93 -12.19
C LYS A 99 20.46 22.06 -11.68
N TYR A 100 20.11 21.41 -10.57
CA TYR A 100 18.82 21.58 -9.89
C TYR A 100 18.64 23.00 -9.34
N ILE A 101 19.67 23.61 -8.72
CA ILE A 101 19.62 25.02 -8.29
C ILE A 101 19.45 25.96 -9.50
N HIS A 102 20.19 25.75 -10.59
CA HIS A 102 20.05 26.53 -11.83
C HIS A 102 18.61 26.50 -12.36
N ASN A 103 17.98 25.31 -12.36
CA ASN A 103 16.59 25.14 -12.77
C ASN A 103 15.60 25.87 -11.83
N ILE A 104 15.73 25.74 -10.51
CA ILE A 104 14.90 26.49 -9.54
C ILE A 104 15.01 27.99 -9.79
N VAL A 105 16.24 28.51 -9.92
CA VAL A 105 16.51 29.94 -10.06
C VAL A 105 15.97 30.48 -11.38
N ASN A 106 16.19 29.79 -12.50
CA ASN A 106 15.63 30.10 -13.81
C ASN A 106 14.09 30.14 -13.79
N ASP A 107 13.45 29.12 -13.24
CA ASP A 107 11.99 28.99 -13.27
C ASP A 107 11.32 29.99 -12.32
N LYS A 108 11.90 30.23 -11.15
CA LYS A 108 11.38 31.21 -10.18
C LYS A 108 11.65 32.64 -10.61
N HIS A 109 12.76 32.91 -11.29
CA HIS A 109 12.99 34.23 -11.89
C HIS A 109 11.93 34.55 -12.96
N LYS A 110 11.63 33.59 -13.84
CA LYS A 110 10.56 33.71 -14.85
C LYS A 110 9.16 33.85 -14.24
N GLN A 111 8.93 33.28 -13.06
CA GLN A 111 7.70 33.47 -12.27
C GLN A 111 7.66 34.80 -11.48
N GLY A 112 8.64 35.68 -11.67
CA GLY A 112 8.68 37.02 -11.05
C GLY A 112 9.17 37.06 -9.59
N TYR A 113 9.80 36.00 -9.09
CA TYR A 113 10.40 36.01 -7.75
C TYR A 113 11.74 36.75 -7.77
N ARG A 114 12.01 37.53 -6.72
CA ARG A 114 13.36 38.02 -6.43
C ARG A 114 14.19 36.85 -5.89
N ILE A 115 15.32 36.56 -6.52
CA ILE A 115 16.20 35.46 -6.12
C ILE A 115 17.18 35.95 -5.05
N PHE A 116 17.30 35.18 -3.98
CA PHE A 116 18.27 35.35 -2.90
C PHE A 116 19.16 34.10 -2.88
N ILE A 117 20.48 34.29 -2.93
CA ILE A 117 21.48 33.22 -3.06
C ILE A 117 22.39 33.29 -1.84
N ILE A 118 22.22 32.35 -0.91
CA ILE A 118 23.02 32.28 0.30
C ILE A 118 24.32 31.54 0.00
N GLY A 119 25.44 32.27 0.00
CA GLY A 119 26.73 31.79 -0.50
C GLY A 119 27.79 32.89 -0.60
N ASP A 120 29.00 32.50 -0.98
CA ASP A 120 30.11 33.43 -1.22
C ASP A 120 30.07 33.95 -2.68
N ALA A 121 29.96 35.27 -2.87
CA ALA A 121 29.89 35.89 -4.19
C ALA A 121 31.14 35.68 -5.08
N SER A 122 32.29 35.33 -4.47
CA SER A 122 33.50 34.94 -5.20
C SER A 122 33.49 33.48 -5.67
N HIS A 123 32.57 32.65 -5.15
CA HIS A 123 32.57 31.22 -5.43
C HIS A 123 32.02 30.92 -6.84
N PRO A 124 32.73 30.11 -7.65
CA PRO A 124 32.33 29.77 -9.03
C PRO A 124 30.91 29.22 -9.20
N GLU A 125 30.39 28.53 -8.18
CA GLU A 125 29.03 28.00 -8.15
C GLU A 125 27.97 29.10 -7.97
N VAL A 126 28.21 30.07 -7.08
CA VAL A 126 27.29 31.20 -6.81
C VAL A 126 27.22 32.13 -8.02
N GLN A 127 28.35 32.35 -8.68
CA GLN A 127 28.44 33.06 -9.96
C GLN A 127 27.70 32.31 -11.08
N GLY A 128 27.80 30.98 -11.10
CA GLY A 128 26.98 30.13 -11.97
C GLY A 128 25.50 30.39 -11.72
N ILE A 129 25.03 30.14 -10.50
CA ILE A 129 23.63 30.26 -10.07
C ILE A 129 23.04 31.64 -10.40
N ASN A 130 23.72 32.74 -10.04
CA ASN A 130 23.22 34.10 -10.30
C ASN A 130 23.03 34.37 -11.82
N GLY A 131 23.90 33.77 -12.64
CA GLY A 131 23.80 33.82 -14.09
C GLY A 131 22.53 33.18 -14.68
N TRP A 132 21.81 32.34 -13.93
CA TRP A 132 20.51 31.77 -14.36
C TRP A 132 19.30 32.61 -13.93
N CYS A 133 19.52 33.74 -13.23
CA CYS A 133 18.54 34.80 -13.00
C CYS A 133 19.02 36.16 -13.52
N GLU A 134 19.63 36.18 -14.71
CA GLU A 134 20.09 37.40 -15.41
C GLU A 134 21.04 38.29 -14.56
N ASN A 135 21.81 37.66 -13.66
CA ASN A 135 22.66 38.30 -12.65
C ASN A 135 21.92 39.23 -11.65
N LYS A 136 20.59 39.12 -11.55
CA LYS A 136 19.71 39.95 -10.69
C LYS A 136 19.48 39.38 -9.28
N GLY A 137 20.15 38.28 -8.91
CA GLY A 137 20.08 37.69 -7.57
C GLY A 137 20.80 38.53 -6.53
N ILE A 138 20.25 38.54 -5.31
CA ILE A 138 20.90 39.15 -4.13
C ILE A 138 21.72 38.06 -3.45
N ILE A 139 23.03 38.26 -3.29
CA ILE A 139 23.95 37.28 -2.70
C ILE A 139 24.19 37.64 -1.23
N ILE A 140 24.13 36.65 -0.33
CA ILE A 140 24.20 36.83 1.13
C ILE A 140 25.13 35.78 1.74
N ASN A 141 26.21 36.21 2.40
CA ASN A 141 27.21 35.35 3.03
C ASN A 141 27.12 35.39 4.57
N GLY A 142 26.64 36.49 5.14
CA GLY A 142 26.37 36.66 6.56
C GLY A 142 25.02 37.31 6.86
N GLU A 143 24.76 37.59 8.13
CA GLU A 143 23.56 38.33 8.57
C GLU A 143 23.70 39.83 8.22
N GLU A 144 24.94 40.30 8.12
CA GLU A 144 25.37 41.63 7.68
C GLU A 144 25.02 41.96 6.22
N ASP A 145 24.81 40.96 5.35
CA ASP A 145 24.43 41.15 3.94
C ASP A 145 22.90 41.17 3.73
N ILE A 146 22.11 41.04 4.81
CA ILE A 146 20.63 40.99 4.72
C ILE A 146 20.07 42.40 4.43
N PRO A 147 19.23 42.59 3.39
CA PRO A 147 18.62 43.88 3.09
C PRO A 147 17.77 44.45 4.23
N SER A 148 17.67 45.78 4.32
CA SER A 148 16.84 46.47 5.32
C SER A 148 15.38 46.03 5.26
N VAL A 149 14.72 45.94 6.42
CA VAL A 149 13.28 45.61 6.56
C VAL A 149 12.35 46.66 5.92
N GLU A 150 12.92 47.81 5.54
CA GLU A 150 12.27 48.84 4.73
C GLU A 150 12.14 48.43 3.25
N GLU A 151 13.05 47.61 2.73
CA GLU A 151 12.97 47.00 1.39
C GLU A 151 11.99 45.82 1.39
N LYS A 152 10.69 46.10 1.28
CA LYS A 152 9.67 45.06 1.24
C LYS A 152 9.49 44.46 -0.14
N TYR A 153 10.03 43.26 -0.32
CA TYR A 153 9.92 42.48 -1.54
C TYR A 153 8.54 41.83 -1.70
N GLY A 154 8.07 41.69 -2.94
CA GLY A 154 6.77 41.07 -3.24
C GLY A 154 6.80 39.56 -2.99
N LYS A 155 7.65 38.86 -3.75
CA LYS A 155 7.91 37.42 -3.66
C LYS A 155 9.42 37.16 -3.64
N ILE A 156 9.89 36.35 -2.70
CA ILE A 156 11.30 35.92 -2.59
C ILE A 156 11.42 34.41 -2.86
N CYS A 157 12.48 34.02 -3.56
CA CYS A 157 12.95 32.63 -3.64
C CYS A 157 14.39 32.56 -3.11
N VAL A 158 14.62 31.78 -2.05
CA VAL A 158 15.94 31.60 -1.43
C VAL A 158 16.53 30.24 -1.82
N VAL A 159 17.79 30.24 -2.26
CA VAL A 159 18.61 29.04 -2.53
C VAL A 159 19.96 29.16 -1.83
N ALA A 160 20.68 28.04 -1.67
CA ALA A 160 22.02 27.98 -1.07
C ALA A 160 23.09 27.47 -2.05
N GLN A 161 24.32 27.94 -1.85
CA GLN A 161 25.53 27.24 -2.32
C GLN A 161 25.60 25.84 -1.68
N THR A 162 25.90 24.81 -2.46
CA THR A 162 25.90 23.39 -2.05
C THR A 162 26.86 23.08 -0.89
N THR A 163 27.87 23.92 -0.70
CA THR A 163 28.93 23.81 0.31
C THR A 163 28.79 24.81 1.46
N PHE A 164 27.67 25.54 1.55
CA PHE A 164 27.44 26.54 2.60
C PHE A 164 27.26 25.93 4.00
N ASN A 165 27.45 26.75 5.04
CA ASN A 165 27.32 26.30 6.42
C ASN A 165 25.85 26.30 6.89
N GLN A 166 25.34 25.12 7.28
CA GLN A 166 23.96 24.94 7.72
C GLN A 166 23.56 25.82 8.93
N SER A 167 24.48 26.09 9.85
CA SER A 167 24.20 26.97 11.01
C SER A 167 24.05 28.43 10.60
N LYS A 168 24.96 28.96 9.74
CA LYS A 168 24.80 30.29 9.14
C LYS A 168 23.50 30.42 8.36
N TRP A 169 23.17 29.41 7.53
CA TRP A 169 21.94 29.39 6.75
C TRP A 169 20.70 29.53 7.64
N ASN A 170 20.64 28.81 8.77
CA ASN A 170 19.52 28.92 9.69
C ASN A 170 19.32 30.35 10.22
N SER A 171 20.39 31.03 10.66
CA SER A 171 20.31 32.42 11.13
C SER A 171 19.88 33.39 10.02
N ILE A 172 20.48 33.27 8.83
CA ILE A 172 20.17 34.14 7.69
C ILE A 172 18.70 33.99 7.28
N ILE A 173 18.20 32.75 7.21
CA ILE A 173 16.78 32.48 6.94
C ILE A 173 15.88 33.15 7.97
N CYS A 174 16.20 33.09 9.27
CA CYS A 174 15.43 33.77 10.31
C CYS A 174 15.35 35.30 10.10
N GLY A 175 16.42 35.94 9.62
CA GLY A 175 16.39 37.36 9.23
C GLY A 175 15.51 37.64 8.01
N LEU A 176 15.60 36.79 6.97
CA LEU A 176 14.87 36.96 5.71
C LEU A 176 13.33 36.83 5.84
N LEU A 177 12.81 36.13 6.86
CA LEU A 177 11.36 35.90 7.05
C LEU A 177 10.51 37.18 7.08
N ASN A 178 11.07 38.33 7.46
CA ASN A 178 10.34 39.59 7.57
C ASN A 178 10.38 40.46 6.30
N LEU A 179 11.14 40.07 5.27
CA LEU A 179 11.38 40.92 4.09
C LEU A 179 10.34 40.81 2.96
N ALA A 180 9.46 39.80 2.99
CA ALA A 180 8.48 39.57 1.92
C ALA A 180 7.12 39.09 2.40
N LYS A 181 6.12 39.24 1.53
CA LYS A 181 4.76 38.68 1.73
C LYS A 181 4.69 37.18 1.43
N GLU A 182 5.60 36.70 0.59
CA GLU A 182 5.67 35.32 0.10
C GLU A 182 7.14 34.95 -0.06
N ILE A 183 7.58 33.91 0.64
CA ILE A 183 8.96 33.44 0.63
C ILE A 183 8.98 31.93 0.38
N LEU A 184 9.68 31.51 -0.67
CA LEU A 184 9.98 30.11 -0.95
C LEU A 184 11.43 29.85 -0.57
N ILE A 185 11.66 28.83 0.27
CA ILE A 185 12.98 28.50 0.82
C ILE A 185 13.35 27.10 0.35
N PHE A 186 14.35 27.02 -0.52
CA PHE A 186 14.94 25.76 -0.98
C PHE A 186 16.29 25.58 -0.28
N ASN A 187 16.37 24.73 0.74
CA ASN A 187 17.66 24.36 1.31
C ASN A 187 18.38 23.42 0.33
N THR A 188 19.30 23.99 -0.45
CA THR A 188 20.09 23.28 -1.47
C THR A 188 21.52 22.98 -1.03
N ILE A 189 21.80 23.06 0.28
CA ILE A 189 23.07 22.61 0.89
C ILE A 189 23.18 21.08 0.75
N CYS A 190 24.35 20.60 0.31
CA CYS A 190 24.60 19.18 0.08
C CYS A 190 25.11 18.48 1.36
N SER A 191 24.35 17.51 1.84
CA SER A 191 24.65 16.70 3.03
C SER A 191 25.97 15.93 2.96
N ALA A 192 26.56 15.73 1.78
CA ALA A 192 27.85 15.06 1.60
C ALA A 192 29.01 15.73 2.36
N THR A 193 28.91 17.03 2.67
CA THR A 193 29.88 17.74 3.52
C THR A 193 29.69 17.40 5.00
N GLU A 194 28.44 17.40 5.48
CA GLU A 194 28.09 17.06 6.87
C GLU A 194 28.37 15.58 7.17
N LEU A 195 27.96 14.66 6.29
CA LEU A 195 28.18 13.23 6.45
C LEU A 195 29.68 12.90 6.56
N ARG A 196 30.51 13.50 5.71
CA ARG A 196 31.97 13.35 5.74
C ARG A 196 32.60 13.94 7.01
N GLN A 197 32.06 15.06 7.54
CA GLN A 197 32.47 15.61 8.83
C GLN A 197 32.06 14.71 10.01
N LYS A 198 30.85 14.15 9.98
CA LYS A 198 30.32 13.22 10.99
C LYS A 198 31.10 11.91 11.02
N GLU A 199 31.41 11.33 9.86
CA GLU A 199 32.26 10.14 9.78
C GLU A 199 33.69 10.42 10.29
N ALA A 200 34.30 11.54 9.89
CA ALA A 200 35.62 11.91 10.40
C ALA A 200 35.62 12.13 11.94
N PHE A 201 34.54 12.69 12.48
CA PHE A 201 34.34 12.83 13.92
C PHE A 201 34.21 11.49 14.64
N GLU A 202 33.40 10.54 14.13
CA GLU A 202 33.27 9.22 14.76
C GLU A 202 34.51 8.34 14.58
N LEU A 203 35.15 8.38 13.40
CA LEU A 203 36.38 7.64 13.11
C LEU A 203 37.54 8.11 14.00
N SER A 204 37.69 9.43 14.21
CA SER A 204 38.73 10.00 15.09
C SER A 204 38.57 9.66 16.58
N LYS A 205 37.45 9.04 17.01
CA LYS A 205 37.31 8.45 18.36
C LYS A 205 37.78 6.98 18.44
N GLN A 206 37.95 6.32 17.29
CA GLN A 206 38.16 4.87 17.20
C GLN A 206 39.61 4.49 16.83
N VAL A 207 40.46 5.49 16.59
CA VAL A 207 41.83 5.35 16.05
C VAL A 207 42.83 6.17 16.87
N GLU A 208 44.06 5.70 16.95
CA GLU A 208 45.13 6.30 17.76
C GLU A 208 45.94 7.33 16.96
N ALA A 209 45.95 7.21 15.63
CA ALA A 209 46.39 8.23 14.69
C ALA A 209 45.34 8.45 13.60
N MET A 210 45.21 9.69 13.11
CA MET A 210 44.21 10.08 12.13
C MET A 210 44.85 10.90 11.00
N ILE A 211 44.78 10.43 9.76
CA ILE A 211 45.36 11.08 8.60
C ILE A 211 44.24 11.78 7.81
N VAL A 212 44.39 13.08 7.60
CA VAL A 212 43.49 13.90 6.78
C VAL A 212 44.22 14.25 5.49
N VAL A 213 43.65 13.84 4.36
CA VAL A 213 44.26 14.02 3.02
C VAL A 213 43.51 15.10 2.24
N GLY A 214 44.25 16.01 1.60
CA GLY A 214 43.73 16.97 0.62
C GLY A 214 44.44 18.33 0.68
N GLY A 215 44.11 19.23 -0.26
CA GLY A 215 44.81 20.51 -0.37
C GLY A 215 44.65 21.42 0.86
N LYS A 216 45.76 22.00 1.32
CA LYS A 216 45.88 22.91 2.47
C LYS A 216 45.12 24.22 2.29
N ASN A 217 44.72 24.56 1.07
CA ASN A 217 43.86 25.71 0.77
C ASN A 217 42.35 25.39 0.80
N SER A 218 41.95 24.11 0.93
CA SER A 218 40.54 23.74 1.05
C SER A 218 40.01 23.99 2.47
N SER A 219 39.07 24.92 2.61
CA SER A 219 38.37 25.20 3.87
C SER A 219 37.71 23.93 4.44
N ASN A 220 37.07 23.12 3.59
CA ASN A 220 36.45 21.87 4.00
C ASN A 220 37.47 20.84 4.52
N THR A 221 38.65 20.72 3.91
CA THR A 221 39.70 19.81 4.39
C THR A 221 40.33 20.30 5.69
N ARG A 222 40.57 21.62 5.85
CA ARG A 222 40.95 22.22 7.14
C ARG A 222 39.91 21.90 8.22
N LYS A 223 38.62 21.94 7.89
CA LYS A 223 37.56 21.65 8.86
C LYS A 223 37.53 20.18 9.30
N LEU A 224 37.80 19.24 8.39
CA LEU A 224 37.99 17.83 8.75
C LEU A 224 39.19 17.65 9.70
N PHE A 225 40.29 18.36 9.46
CA PHE A 225 41.45 18.35 10.36
C PHE A 225 41.12 18.90 11.76
N GLU A 226 40.45 20.06 11.86
CA GLU A 226 39.98 20.60 13.14
C GLU A 226 39.08 19.62 13.92
N ILE A 227 38.18 18.94 13.21
CA ILE A 227 37.23 17.99 13.81
C ILE A 227 37.95 16.75 14.33
N CYS A 228 38.88 16.19 13.55
CA CYS A 228 39.69 15.04 13.97
C CYS A 228 40.58 15.35 15.17
N SER A 229 41.22 16.54 15.16
CA SER A 229 42.19 16.97 16.18
C SER A 229 41.57 17.15 17.58
N LYS A 230 40.24 17.29 17.68
CA LYS A 230 39.52 17.34 18.96
C LYS A 230 39.45 16.00 19.68
N ASN A 231 39.44 14.89 18.93
CA ASN A 231 39.33 13.53 19.47
C ASN A 231 40.69 12.81 19.45
N CYS A 232 41.41 12.90 18.34
CA CYS A 232 42.68 12.22 18.11
C CYS A 232 43.84 13.23 18.15
N LYS A 233 44.70 13.15 19.17
CA LYS A 233 45.86 14.06 19.31
C LYS A 233 46.91 13.86 18.21
N ASN A 234 47.05 12.64 17.69
CA ASN A 234 47.94 12.32 16.57
C ASN A 234 47.18 12.46 15.24
N THR A 235 46.60 13.64 15.00
CA THR A 235 45.99 13.98 13.71
C THR A 235 47.05 14.63 12.80
N ILE A 236 47.20 14.10 11.59
CA ILE A 236 48.21 14.51 10.60
C ILE A 236 47.48 15.05 9.35
N PHE A 237 47.89 16.23 8.84
CA PHE A 237 47.35 16.81 7.61
C PHE A 237 48.39 16.73 6.48
N ILE A 238 48.03 16.10 5.35
CA ILE A 238 48.90 15.94 4.18
C ILE A 238 48.16 16.25 2.87
N GLU A 239 48.85 16.82 1.88
CA GLU A 239 48.29 16.98 0.52
C GLU A 239 48.53 15.77 -0.38
N ASN A 240 49.55 14.96 -0.06
CA ASN A 240 50.07 13.90 -0.90
C ASN A 240 50.79 12.84 -0.06
N SER A 241 51.11 11.70 -0.67
CA SER A 241 51.78 10.57 -0.01
C SER A 241 53.20 10.88 0.46
N GLN A 242 53.91 11.83 -0.16
CA GLN A 242 55.31 12.14 0.19
C GLN A 242 55.40 12.84 1.56
N GLU A 243 54.46 13.72 1.89
CA GLU A 243 54.41 14.50 3.14
C GLU A 243 54.21 13.66 4.41
N LEU A 244 53.67 12.44 4.32
CA LEU A 244 53.46 11.59 5.49
C LEU A 244 54.80 11.12 6.09
N ASN A 245 55.16 11.59 7.28
CA ASN A 245 56.20 10.92 8.06
C ASN A 245 55.63 9.63 8.70
N LEU A 246 56.36 8.52 8.55
CA LEU A 246 56.02 7.24 9.13
C LEU A 246 56.42 7.12 10.60
N ASP A 247 57.39 7.92 11.07
CA ASP A 247 57.82 7.92 12.49
C ASP A 247 56.65 8.24 13.43
N CYS A 248 55.74 9.11 12.99
CA CYS A 248 54.52 9.50 13.70
C CYS A 248 53.49 8.36 13.86
N LEU A 249 53.72 7.20 13.22
CA LEU A 249 52.85 6.02 13.26
C LEU A 249 53.51 4.83 13.99
N ILE A 250 54.72 4.99 14.53
CA ILE A 250 55.40 3.94 15.30
C ILE A 250 54.59 3.63 16.57
N GLY A 251 54.29 2.35 16.80
CA GLY A 251 53.50 1.89 17.94
C GLY A 251 51.99 2.14 17.84
N VAL A 252 51.49 2.60 16.68
CA VAL A 252 50.06 2.78 16.44
C VAL A 252 49.41 1.49 15.93
N ASP A 253 48.36 1.02 16.61
CA ASP A 253 47.62 -0.16 16.21
C ASP A 253 46.40 0.14 15.34
N LYS A 254 45.84 1.35 15.40
CA LYS A 254 44.74 1.80 14.53
C LYS A 254 45.01 3.17 13.92
N VAL A 255 45.09 3.20 12.59
CA VAL A 255 45.19 4.44 11.79
C VAL A 255 43.87 4.69 11.07
N GLY A 256 43.26 5.85 11.30
CA GLY A 256 42.14 6.35 10.51
C GLY A 256 42.61 7.18 9.33
N ILE A 257 41.91 7.12 8.20
CA ILE A 257 42.16 7.98 7.03
C ILE A 257 40.84 8.61 6.57
N THR A 258 40.83 9.93 6.39
CA THR A 258 39.73 10.65 5.72
C THR A 258 40.31 11.64 4.71
N ALA A 259 39.48 12.09 3.76
CA ALA A 259 39.93 13.01 2.73
C ALA A 259 38.84 13.98 2.28
N GLY A 260 39.24 15.20 1.93
CA GLY A 260 38.32 16.26 1.49
C GLY A 260 37.68 15.95 0.12
N ALA A 261 36.50 16.52 -0.14
CA ALA A 261 35.64 16.20 -1.30
C ALA A 261 36.23 16.46 -2.71
N SER A 262 37.42 17.07 -2.80
CA SER A 262 38.16 17.29 -4.06
C SER A 262 39.48 16.51 -4.08
N THR A 263 39.66 15.50 -3.22
CA THR A 263 40.88 14.70 -3.09
C THR A 263 40.73 13.40 -3.87
N PRO A 264 41.68 13.02 -4.76
CA PRO A 264 41.54 11.81 -5.57
C PRO A 264 41.81 10.54 -4.81
N ASP A 265 41.07 9.49 -5.12
CA ASP A 265 41.18 8.18 -4.48
C ASP A 265 42.56 7.53 -4.70
N TYR A 266 43.27 7.88 -5.79
CA TYR A 266 44.65 7.42 -6.01
C TYR A 266 45.63 7.97 -4.96
N VAL A 267 45.45 9.21 -4.49
CA VAL A 267 46.28 9.80 -3.42
C VAL A 267 46.06 9.05 -2.10
N ILE A 268 44.81 8.70 -1.81
CA ILE A 268 44.45 7.88 -0.64
C ILE A 268 45.10 6.49 -0.75
N LYS A 269 45.05 5.87 -1.92
CA LYS A 269 45.68 4.56 -2.20
C LYS A 269 47.21 4.62 -2.11
N GLU A 270 47.86 5.73 -2.49
CA GLU A 270 49.30 5.93 -2.26
C GLU A 270 49.66 6.07 -0.78
N VAL A 271 48.86 6.82 -0.02
CA VAL A 271 49.04 6.99 1.44
C VAL A 271 48.95 5.64 2.15
N ILE A 272 47.93 4.82 1.82
CA ILE A 272 47.77 3.44 2.31
C ILE A 272 49.02 2.61 1.97
N LYS A 273 49.42 2.56 0.70
CA LYS A 273 50.61 1.82 0.23
C LYS A 273 51.92 2.26 0.90
N LYS A 274 52.04 3.52 1.32
CA LYS A 274 53.23 4.02 2.04
C LYS A 274 53.24 3.54 3.49
N ILE A 275 52.09 3.47 4.15
CA ILE A 275 51.93 2.94 5.51
C ILE A 275 52.26 1.44 5.51
N GLU A 276 51.69 0.67 4.58
CA GLU A 276 51.93 -0.77 4.42
C GLU A 276 53.42 -1.09 4.20
N LYS A 277 54.10 -0.32 3.33
CA LYS A 277 55.55 -0.42 3.09
C LYS A 277 56.43 0.10 4.22
N GLY A 278 55.88 0.86 5.16
CA GLY A 278 56.54 1.21 6.42
C GLY A 278 56.52 0.03 7.39
N ASN A 279 55.36 -0.64 7.46
CA ASN A 279 55.08 -1.73 8.38
C ASN A 279 55.92 -3.00 8.12
N THR A 280 56.36 -3.23 6.87
CA THR A 280 57.20 -4.38 6.46
C THR A 280 58.71 -4.17 6.63
N LYS A 281 59.14 -3.23 7.49
CA LYS A 281 60.56 -2.99 7.82
C LYS A 281 61.04 -3.61 9.14
N SER A 282 60.38 -4.68 9.57
CA SER A 282 60.86 -5.56 10.63
C SER A 282 61.09 -6.95 10.04
N GLU A 283 62.28 -7.51 10.27
CA GLU A 283 62.84 -8.68 9.57
C GLU A 283 63.10 -8.41 8.06
N GLY A 284 63.96 -9.21 7.41
CA GLY A 284 64.64 -8.73 6.20
C GLY A 284 65.12 -9.78 5.20
N ASN A 285 65.62 -9.24 4.08
CA ASN A 285 66.02 -9.88 2.83
C ASN A 285 64.89 -10.45 1.96
N PHE A 286 65.07 -10.29 0.65
CA PHE A 286 64.16 -10.76 -0.39
C PHE A 286 64.36 -12.25 -0.66
N GLU A 287 63.26 -12.98 -0.84
CA GLU A 287 63.08 -13.75 -2.08
C GLU A 287 61.75 -13.36 -2.72
N MET A 288 61.69 -13.39 -4.06
CA MET A 288 60.52 -12.99 -4.83
C MET A 288 59.72 -14.23 -5.24
N ASN A 289 58.43 -14.27 -4.90
CA ASN A 289 57.54 -15.37 -5.25
C ASN A 289 56.18 -14.88 -5.77
N ASP A 290 55.77 -15.41 -6.92
CA ASP A 290 54.59 -15.00 -7.70
C ASP A 290 53.24 -15.54 -7.16
N MET A 291 53.04 -15.53 -5.83
CA MET A 291 51.79 -16.00 -5.20
C MET A 291 50.77 -14.89 -4.90
N VAL A 292 51.19 -13.63 -4.76
CA VAL A 292 50.29 -12.51 -4.37
C VAL A 292 49.40 -12.01 -5.52
N LYS A 293 49.56 -12.55 -6.74
CA LYS A 293 48.75 -12.17 -7.91
C LYS A 293 47.34 -12.79 -7.92
N ASN A 294 47.10 -13.88 -7.21
CA ASN A 294 45.83 -14.61 -7.31
C ASN A 294 44.81 -14.10 -6.28
N ASP A 295 45.13 -14.13 -4.98
CA ASP A 295 44.15 -13.82 -3.92
C ASP A 295 43.56 -12.41 -4.06
N VAL A 296 44.40 -11.40 -4.33
CA VAL A 296 43.96 -10.01 -4.53
C VAL A 296 43.16 -9.85 -5.83
N GLN A 297 43.51 -10.59 -6.88
CA GLN A 297 42.74 -10.63 -8.13
C GLN A 297 41.38 -11.30 -7.91
N GLN A 298 41.29 -12.29 -7.02
CA GLN A 298 40.09 -13.06 -6.75
C GLN A 298 39.08 -12.26 -5.91
N GLU A 299 39.51 -11.57 -4.84
CA GLU A 299 38.65 -10.60 -4.13
C GLU A 299 38.21 -9.45 -5.06
N PHE A 300 39.09 -8.99 -5.94
CA PHE A 300 38.78 -7.90 -6.88
C PHE A 300 37.86 -8.34 -8.04
N GLU A 301 37.93 -9.60 -8.48
CA GLU A 301 36.98 -10.18 -9.43
C GLU A 301 35.61 -10.45 -8.78
N GLU A 302 35.53 -10.81 -7.50
CA GLU A 302 34.24 -10.82 -6.79
C GLU A 302 33.65 -9.40 -6.68
N TYR A 303 34.48 -8.37 -6.46
CA TYR A 303 34.04 -6.97 -6.48
C TYR A 303 33.54 -6.54 -7.88
N LEU A 304 34.18 -7.00 -8.96
CA LEU A 304 33.79 -6.68 -10.34
C LEU A 304 32.61 -7.51 -10.87
N ARG A 305 32.37 -8.72 -10.36
CA ARG A 305 31.19 -9.55 -10.68
C ARG A 305 29.87 -8.93 -10.23
N GLY A 306 29.91 -7.85 -9.45
CA GLY A 306 28.73 -7.05 -9.10
C GLY A 306 28.12 -6.27 -10.27
N TYR A 307 28.84 -6.05 -11.37
CA TYR A 307 28.31 -5.43 -12.58
C TYR A 307 27.52 -6.43 -13.43
N SER A 308 26.21 -6.44 -13.26
CA SER A 308 25.30 -7.19 -14.14
C SER A 308 25.28 -6.59 -15.56
N ASP A 309 25.18 -7.46 -16.57
CA ASP A 309 24.81 -7.06 -17.94
C ASP A 309 23.31 -6.76 -17.98
N ILE A 310 22.96 -5.53 -17.59
CA ILE A 310 21.57 -5.05 -17.55
C ILE A 310 21.03 -4.84 -18.96
N GLN A 311 19.85 -5.38 -19.23
CA GLN A 311 19.04 -5.15 -20.43
C GLN A 311 17.67 -4.58 -20.06
N VAL A 312 16.97 -4.01 -21.05
CA VAL A 312 15.58 -3.56 -20.91
C VAL A 312 14.68 -4.76 -20.57
N GLY A 313 13.81 -4.61 -19.58
CA GLY A 313 12.99 -5.68 -19.01
C GLY A 313 13.70 -6.55 -17.95
N ASN A 314 14.91 -6.19 -17.50
CA ASN A 314 15.50 -6.83 -16.32
C ASN A 314 15.06 -6.16 -15.02
N VAL A 315 14.74 -7.00 -14.04
CA VAL A 315 14.51 -6.61 -12.65
C VAL A 315 15.85 -6.60 -11.91
N VAL A 316 16.17 -5.48 -11.27
CA VAL A 316 17.40 -5.30 -10.48
C VAL A 316 17.09 -4.71 -9.11
N GLU A 317 18.04 -4.84 -8.17
CA GLU A 317 17.93 -4.23 -6.84
C GLU A 317 18.75 -2.93 -6.80
N GLY A 318 18.05 -1.80 -6.72
CA GLY A 318 18.64 -0.47 -6.63
C GLY A 318 18.65 0.03 -5.19
N LYS A 319 19.78 0.57 -4.74
CA LYS A 319 19.88 1.25 -3.45
C LYS A 319 19.65 2.74 -3.62
N VAL A 320 18.68 3.32 -2.93
CA VAL A 320 18.31 4.75 -3.02
C VAL A 320 19.47 5.64 -2.54
N VAL A 321 20.07 6.37 -3.48
CA VAL A 321 21.15 7.34 -3.25
C VAL A 321 20.56 8.72 -2.96
N HIS A 322 19.49 9.10 -3.68
CA HIS A 322 18.87 10.43 -3.54
C HIS A 322 17.39 10.40 -3.90
N VAL A 323 16.60 11.28 -3.26
CA VAL A 323 15.16 11.43 -3.48
C VAL A 323 14.86 12.91 -3.67
N THR A 324 14.41 13.28 -4.86
CA THR A 324 13.92 14.62 -5.18
C THR A 324 12.39 14.66 -5.12
N ASP A 325 11.79 15.81 -5.40
CA ASP A 325 10.32 15.96 -5.49
C ASP A 325 9.73 15.42 -6.82
N LYS A 326 10.57 14.91 -7.74
CA LYS A 326 10.17 14.40 -9.06
C LYS A 326 10.79 13.06 -9.45
N GLU A 327 11.93 12.69 -8.88
CA GLU A 327 12.80 11.59 -9.34
C GLU A 327 13.52 10.95 -8.14
N VAL A 328 13.62 9.61 -8.15
CA VAL A 328 14.42 8.83 -7.20
C VAL A 328 15.66 8.30 -7.93
N PHE A 329 16.85 8.56 -7.38
CA PHE A 329 18.13 8.08 -7.93
C PHE A 329 18.65 6.89 -7.13
N LEU A 330 19.10 5.83 -7.82
CA LEU A 330 19.51 4.57 -7.22
C LEU A 330 20.83 4.05 -7.79
N ASP A 331 21.67 3.53 -6.89
CA ASP A 331 22.80 2.69 -7.23
C ASP A 331 22.27 1.27 -7.53
N ILE A 332 22.18 0.95 -8.82
CA ILE A 332 21.85 -0.38 -9.37
C ILE A 332 23.12 -1.21 -9.66
N ARG A 333 24.28 -0.82 -9.12
CA ARG A 333 25.60 -1.44 -9.37
C ARG A 333 25.99 -1.54 -10.84
N TYR A 334 25.57 -0.56 -11.63
CA TYR A 334 25.84 -0.48 -13.07
C TYR A 334 26.81 0.67 -13.40
N LYS A 335 27.15 0.82 -14.68
CA LYS A 335 28.03 1.89 -15.21
C LYS A 335 27.38 3.29 -15.22
N ALA A 336 26.12 3.39 -14.81
CA ALA A 336 25.32 4.60 -14.73
C ALA A 336 24.30 4.47 -13.61
N ASP A 337 23.92 5.61 -13.02
CA ASP A 337 22.87 5.68 -12.00
C ASP A 337 21.51 5.25 -12.59
N GLY A 338 20.69 4.59 -11.78
CA GLY A 338 19.29 4.35 -12.08
C GLY A 338 18.43 5.55 -11.65
N VAL A 339 17.39 5.88 -12.42
CA VAL A 339 16.41 6.93 -12.10
C VAL A 339 14.99 6.41 -12.25
N ILE A 340 14.16 6.55 -11.21
CA ILE A 340 12.70 6.33 -11.28
C ILE A 340 12.01 7.72 -11.29
N PRO A 341 11.41 8.14 -12.41
CA PRO A 341 10.52 9.30 -12.43
C PRO A 341 9.31 9.12 -11.50
N LEU A 342 8.74 10.21 -10.98
CA LEU A 342 7.51 10.22 -10.16
C LEU A 342 6.40 9.41 -10.83
N GLU A 343 6.26 9.58 -12.15
CA GLU A 343 5.34 8.90 -13.04
C GLU A 343 5.49 7.37 -13.04
N GLU A 344 6.61 6.83 -12.55
CA GLU A 344 6.98 5.41 -12.57
C GLU A 344 7.23 4.81 -11.16
N THR A 345 7.02 5.58 -10.08
CA THR A 345 7.30 5.11 -8.70
C THR A 345 6.22 4.23 -8.08
N SER A 346 4.97 4.71 -7.97
CA SER A 346 3.79 3.90 -7.58
C SER A 346 2.50 4.66 -7.96
N HIS A 347 1.34 4.00 -7.90
CA HIS A 347 0.06 4.60 -8.29
C HIS A 347 -0.52 5.57 -7.24
N ASP A 348 -0.14 5.42 -5.95
CA ASP A 348 -0.68 6.20 -4.82
C ASP A 348 0.29 7.29 -4.29
N VAL A 349 1.36 7.65 -5.04
CA VAL A 349 2.38 8.58 -4.55
C VAL A 349 1.93 10.04 -4.62
N ILE A 350 1.71 10.65 -3.46
CA ILE A 350 1.51 12.09 -3.30
C ILE A 350 2.84 12.81 -2.98
N ASN A 351 3.81 12.11 -2.37
CA ASN A 351 5.10 12.65 -1.98
C ASN A 351 6.20 11.57 -2.00
N LEU A 352 7.30 11.81 -2.72
CA LEU A 352 8.41 10.85 -2.84
C LEU A 352 9.25 10.74 -1.56
N LYS A 353 9.46 11.87 -0.86
CA LYS A 353 10.37 11.96 0.31
C LYS A 353 9.85 11.26 1.58
N GLU A 354 8.58 10.85 1.57
CA GLU A 354 7.96 10.09 2.68
C GLU A 354 7.99 8.58 2.43
N ASN A 355 7.96 8.15 1.17
CA ASN A 355 7.91 6.74 0.76
C ASN A 355 9.28 6.10 0.45
N PHE A 356 10.29 6.90 0.09
CA PHE A 356 11.66 6.45 -0.15
C PHE A 356 12.63 7.18 0.78
N LYS A 357 13.49 6.43 1.49
CA LYS A 357 14.59 7.00 2.29
C LYS A 357 15.92 6.71 1.61
N VAL A 358 16.88 7.61 1.82
CA VAL A 358 18.27 7.35 1.44
C VAL A 358 18.77 6.12 2.21
N ASP A 359 19.55 5.29 1.53
CA ASP A 359 19.98 3.94 1.92
C ASP A 359 18.96 2.79 1.81
N ASP A 360 17.67 3.03 1.52
CA ASP A 360 16.70 1.94 1.26
C ASP A 360 17.10 1.12 0.01
N VAL A 361 16.88 -0.20 0.03
CA VAL A 361 17.04 -1.08 -1.15
C VAL A 361 15.66 -1.42 -1.70
N VAL A 362 15.44 -1.19 -2.99
CA VAL A 362 14.16 -1.44 -3.67
C VAL A 362 14.38 -2.18 -4.99
N LYS A 363 13.42 -3.04 -5.35
CA LYS A 363 13.37 -3.71 -6.65
C LYS A 363 12.78 -2.77 -7.70
N VAL A 364 13.37 -2.80 -8.88
CA VAL A 364 13.10 -1.89 -10.01
C VAL A 364 13.32 -2.63 -11.33
N GLU A 365 12.45 -2.40 -12.31
CA GLU A 365 12.58 -2.91 -13.67
C GLU A 365 13.18 -1.85 -14.60
N VAL A 366 14.03 -2.25 -15.54
CA VAL A 366 14.73 -1.33 -16.45
C VAL A 366 13.90 -1.07 -17.70
N ILE A 367 13.35 0.16 -17.83
CA ILE A 367 12.54 0.59 -18.98
C ILE A 367 13.43 1.04 -20.15
N SER A 368 14.52 1.76 -19.86
CA SER A 368 15.45 2.28 -20.87
C SER A 368 16.86 2.36 -20.32
N MET A 369 17.83 2.06 -21.19
CA MET A 369 19.26 2.18 -20.87
C MET A 369 19.79 3.63 -20.97
N ASN A 370 18.96 4.59 -21.39
CA ASN A 370 19.30 6.01 -21.47
C ASN A 370 18.04 6.91 -21.40
N ASP A 371 18.11 7.98 -20.63
CA ASP A 371 17.13 9.07 -20.53
C ASP A 371 17.45 10.28 -21.44
N GLY A 372 18.67 10.33 -21.98
CA GLY A 372 19.22 11.48 -22.72
C GLY A 372 20.31 12.23 -21.96
N GLU A 373 20.41 12.06 -20.63
CA GLU A 373 21.49 12.59 -19.79
C GLU A 373 22.53 11.52 -19.39
N GLY A 374 22.23 10.25 -19.69
CA GLY A 374 23.11 9.10 -19.49
C GLY A 374 22.76 8.23 -18.28
N ASN A 375 21.54 8.33 -17.74
CA ASN A 375 21.06 7.51 -16.62
C ASN A 375 20.14 6.39 -17.12
N VAL A 376 20.01 5.30 -16.35
CA VAL A 376 19.14 4.16 -16.66
C VAL A 376 17.74 4.44 -16.13
N VAL A 377 16.73 4.46 -16.99
CA VAL A 377 15.33 4.70 -16.58
C VAL A 377 14.73 3.42 -16.02
N LEU A 378 14.17 3.54 -14.82
CA LEU A 378 13.62 2.46 -14.02
C LEU A 378 12.12 2.64 -13.78
N SER A 379 11.37 1.55 -13.73
CA SER A 379 10.01 1.50 -13.20
C SER A 379 9.96 0.71 -11.90
N ARG A 380 9.17 1.21 -10.96
CA ARG A 380 8.62 0.41 -9.86
C ARG A 380 7.13 0.13 -10.07
N LYS A 381 6.42 0.95 -10.84
CA LYS A 381 5.03 0.70 -11.26
C LYS A 381 4.84 -0.57 -12.10
N ALA A 382 5.84 -0.98 -12.89
CA ALA A 382 5.77 -2.22 -13.67
C ALA A 382 5.74 -3.45 -12.75
N LEU A 383 6.71 -3.55 -11.83
CA LEU A 383 6.74 -4.56 -10.76
C LEU A 383 5.50 -4.53 -9.88
N GLU A 384 5.09 -3.34 -9.41
CA GLU A 384 3.91 -3.23 -8.56
C GLU A 384 2.61 -3.57 -9.31
N LYS A 385 2.53 -3.38 -10.63
CA LYS A 385 1.45 -3.89 -11.47
C LYS A 385 1.47 -5.42 -11.52
N GLU A 386 2.62 -6.03 -11.79
CA GLU A 386 2.72 -7.49 -11.90
C GLU A 386 2.40 -8.17 -10.55
N GLU A 387 3.03 -7.73 -9.45
CA GLU A 387 2.70 -8.19 -8.10
C GLU A 387 1.23 -7.93 -7.73
N PHE A 388 0.59 -6.88 -8.23
CA PHE A 388 -0.83 -6.59 -7.95
C PHE A 388 -1.76 -7.45 -8.81
N TYR A 389 -1.41 -7.73 -10.07
CA TYR A 389 -2.17 -8.62 -10.94
C TYR A 389 -2.11 -10.07 -10.45
N ASP A 390 -0.94 -10.53 -9.99
CA ASP A 390 -0.82 -11.85 -9.35
C ASP A 390 -1.59 -11.92 -8.03
N ARG A 391 -1.55 -10.88 -7.18
CA ARG A 391 -2.45 -10.81 -6.00
C ARG A 391 -3.94 -10.81 -6.38
N LEU A 392 -4.34 -10.25 -7.53
CA LEU A 392 -5.72 -10.32 -8.00
C LEU A 392 -6.10 -11.71 -8.53
N ARG A 393 -5.15 -12.45 -9.13
CA ARG A 393 -5.29 -13.87 -9.49
C ARG A 393 -5.41 -14.73 -8.23
N ASP A 394 -4.54 -14.55 -7.23
CA ASP A 394 -4.63 -15.18 -5.91
C ASP A 394 -5.97 -14.90 -5.23
N TYR A 395 -6.48 -13.68 -5.30
CA TYR A 395 -7.75 -13.29 -4.65
C TYR A 395 -8.97 -13.95 -5.32
N LYS A 396 -8.92 -14.17 -6.64
CA LYS A 396 -9.90 -14.97 -7.37
C LYS A 396 -9.83 -16.43 -6.92
N ASP A 397 -8.65 -17.04 -6.95
CA ASP A 397 -8.49 -18.48 -6.73
C ASP A 397 -8.65 -18.88 -5.25
N SER A 398 -8.38 -17.97 -4.30
CA SER A 398 -8.71 -18.12 -2.88
C SER A 398 -10.15 -17.70 -2.51
N GLY A 399 -10.93 -17.17 -3.45
CA GLY A 399 -12.31 -16.70 -3.21
C GLY A 399 -12.40 -15.53 -2.22
N LYS A 400 -11.36 -14.69 -2.15
CA LYS A 400 -11.21 -13.60 -1.18
C LYS A 400 -12.23 -12.48 -1.44
N VAL A 401 -12.78 -11.95 -0.36
CA VAL A 401 -13.67 -10.79 -0.39
C VAL A 401 -12.85 -9.50 -0.49
N ILE A 402 -13.24 -8.63 -1.42
CA ILE A 402 -12.73 -7.26 -1.60
C ILE A 402 -13.87 -6.24 -1.43
N GLU A 403 -13.54 -5.01 -1.02
CA GLU A 403 -14.48 -3.90 -0.93
C GLU A 403 -14.36 -3.02 -2.20
N VAL A 404 -15.45 -2.84 -2.95
CA VAL A 404 -15.49 -1.97 -4.14
C VAL A 404 -16.40 -0.77 -3.93
N SER A 405 -16.04 0.40 -4.44
CA SER A 405 -16.94 1.58 -4.47
C SER A 405 -17.80 1.57 -5.73
N VAL A 406 -19.10 1.84 -5.60
CA VAL A 406 -19.99 1.98 -6.76
C VAL A 406 -19.91 3.40 -7.30
N ASN A 407 -19.42 3.57 -8.52
CA ASN A 407 -19.24 4.88 -9.14
C ASN A 407 -20.42 5.27 -10.04
N ALA A 408 -21.04 4.31 -10.75
CA ALA A 408 -22.18 4.55 -11.65
C ALA A 408 -23.07 3.30 -11.85
N VAL A 409 -24.30 3.52 -12.32
CA VAL A 409 -25.23 2.46 -12.78
C VAL A 409 -25.31 2.49 -14.30
N ASN A 410 -25.14 1.34 -14.93
CA ASN A 410 -25.22 1.13 -16.38
C ASN A 410 -26.30 0.09 -16.71
N ASN A 411 -26.75 0.05 -17.98
CA ASN A 411 -27.86 -0.81 -18.45
C ASN A 411 -27.71 -2.33 -18.15
N GLY A 412 -26.52 -2.82 -17.80
CA GLY A 412 -26.27 -4.23 -17.42
C GLY A 412 -25.83 -4.47 -15.97
N GLY A 413 -25.56 -3.42 -15.18
CA GLY A 413 -25.02 -3.56 -13.82
C GLY A 413 -24.31 -2.30 -13.32
N PHE A 414 -23.61 -2.46 -12.20
CA PHE A 414 -22.89 -1.37 -11.53
C PHE A 414 -21.44 -1.28 -12.01
N SER A 415 -21.00 -0.08 -12.41
CA SER A 415 -19.59 0.23 -12.60
C SER A 415 -18.99 0.68 -11.28
N CYS A 416 -17.97 -0.05 -10.85
CA CYS A 416 -17.35 0.05 -9.55
C CYS A 416 -15.83 0.28 -9.68
N GLN A 417 -15.15 0.53 -8.56
CA GLN A 417 -13.70 0.73 -8.52
C GLN A 417 -13.07 0.01 -7.32
N TYR A 418 -11.85 -0.50 -7.52
CA TYR A 418 -11.01 -1.16 -6.52
C TYR A 418 -9.57 -0.71 -6.69
N ASN A 419 -8.98 0.00 -5.70
CA ASN A 419 -7.60 0.51 -5.73
C ASN A 419 -7.18 1.05 -7.12
N GLY A 420 -7.97 2.01 -7.64
CA GLY A 420 -7.78 2.59 -8.97
C GLY A 420 -8.41 1.80 -10.13
N ILE A 421 -8.35 0.46 -10.11
CA ILE A 421 -8.83 -0.44 -11.17
C ILE A 421 -10.36 -0.41 -11.32
N ARG A 422 -10.85 -0.50 -12.57
CA ARG A 422 -12.28 -0.61 -12.90
C ARG A 422 -12.81 -2.01 -12.59
N ALA A 423 -13.96 -2.08 -11.92
CA ALA A 423 -14.69 -3.31 -11.66
C ALA A 423 -16.13 -3.21 -12.19
N PHE A 424 -16.73 -4.34 -12.56
CA PHE A 424 -18.10 -4.43 -13.03
C PHE A 424 -18.87 -5.51 -12.26
N LEU A 425 -20.02 -5.13 -11.70
CA LEU A 425 -20.92 -5.99 -10.94
C LEU A 425 -22.26 -6.10 -11.69
N PRO A 426 -22.49 -7.19 -12.47
CA PRO A 426 -23.75 -7.41 -13.16
C PRO A 426 -24.94 -7.45 -12.20
N PHE A 427 -26.11 -6.96 -12.63
CA PHE A 427 -27.31 -6.97 -11.77
C PHE A 427 -27.65 -8.38 -11.24
N SER A 428 -27.52 -9.41 -12.08
CA SER A 428 -27.72 -10.83 -11.73
C SER A 428 -26.80 -11.37 -10.63
N LEU A 429 -25.69 -10.69 -10.34
CA LEU A 429 -24.68 -11.06 -9.35
C LEU A 429 -24.61 -10.07 -8.17
N SER A 430 -25.36 -8.96 -8.25
CA SER A 430 -25.40 -7.90 -7.23
C SER A 430 -26.27 -8.21 -6.01
N GLY A 431 -27.24 -9.13 -6.15
CA GLY A 431 -28.28 -9.42 -5.16
C GLY A 431 -29.45 -8.42 -5.12
N VAL A 432 -29.41 -7.36 -5.96
CA VAL A 432 -30.46 -6.34 -6.06
C VAL A 432 -31.69 -6.91 -6.79
N ARG A 433 -32.90 -6.61 -6.30
CA ARG A 433 -34.18 -7.05 -6.90
C ARG A 433 -34.58 -6.14 -8.05
N LYS A 434 -35.45 -6.64 -8.94
CA LYS A 434 -36.03 -5.81 -10.03
C LYS A 434 -36.94 -4.67 -9.52
N GLU A 435 -37.33 -4.71 -8.25
CA GLU A 435 -38.15 -3.69 -7.58
C GLU A 435 -37.31 -2.61 -6.88
N ASP A 436 -36.00 -2.82 -6.69
CA ASP A 436 -35.12 -1.90 -5.96
C ASP A 436 -34.58 -0.81 -6.91
N ASP A 437 -34.58 0.46 -6.46
CA ASP A 437 -33.92 1.53 -7.23
C ASP A 437 -32.38 1.40 -7.15
N ALA A 438 -31.78 1.02 -8.28
CA ALA A 438 -30.34 0.85 -8.43
C ALA A 438 -29.54 2.14 -8.13
N ASN A 439 -30.12 3.32 -8.33
CA ASN A 439 -29.42 4.59 -8.06
C ASN A 439 -29.07 4.75 -6.57
N THR A 440 -29.83 4.12 -5.68
CA THR A 440 -29.57 4.13 -4.23
C THR A 440 -28.24 3.46 -3.82
N TYR A 441 -27.55 2.79 -4.74
CA TYR A 441 -26.24 2.18 -4.49
C TYR A 441 -25.04 3.04 -4.92
N ILE A 442 -25.25 4.13 -5.66
CA ILE A 442 -24.16 5.04 -6.09
C ILE A 442 -23.47 5.64 -4.86
N GLY A 443 -22.13 5.68 -4.86
CA GLY A 443 -21.29 6.17 -3.77
C GLY A 443 -21.17 5.22 -2.57
N LYS A 444 -21.91 4.11 -2.53
CA LYS A 444 -21.75 3.10 -1.47
C LYS A 444 -20.57 2.17 -1.77
N ARG A 445 -20.01 1.61 -0.70
CA ARG A 445 -19.05 0.50 -0.77
C ARG A 445 -19.78 -0.83 -0.66
N LEU A 446 -19.32 -1.84 -1.39
CA LEU A 446 -19.90 -3.18 -1.44
C LEU A 446 -18.79 -4.24 -1.31
N ASN A 447 -18.99 -5.20 -0.42
CA ASN A 447 -18.16 -6.40 -0.36
C ASN A 447 -18.55 -7.36 -1.51
N VAL A 448 -17.56 -7.82 -2.27
CA VAL A 448 -17.69 -8.69 -3.44
C VAL A 448 -16.53 -9.68 -3.56
N LYS A 449 -16.69 -10.78 -4.29
CA LYS A 449 -15.61 -11.68 -4.73
C LYS A 449 -15.28 -11.44 -6.20
N ILE A 450 -14.04 -11.76 -6.61
CA ILE A 450 -13.60 -11.69 -8.01
C ILE A 450 -13.97 -12.99 -8.72
N ILE A 451 -14.66 -12.90 -9.85
CA ILE A 451 -14.93 -14.05 -10.74
C ILE A 451 -13.87 -14.14 -11.85
N GLU A 452 -13.58 -12.99 -12.48
CA GLU A 452 -12.80 -12.92 -13.71
C GLU A 452 -11.93 -11.67 -13.69
N VAL A 453 -10.69 -11.79 -14.16
CA VAL A 453 -9.76 -10.67 -14.37
C VAL A 453 -9.57 -10.55 -15.88
N LYS A 454 -9.94 -9.41 -16.47
CA LYS A 454 -9.85 -9.17 -17.92
C LYS A 454 -8.69 -8.24 -18.22
N GLU A 455 -7.65 -8.82 -18.79
CA GLU A 455 -6.46 -8.11 -19.24
C GLU A 455 -6.69 -7.61 -20.68
N LYS A 456 -6.79 -6.29 -20.84
CA LYS A 456 -6.63 -5.59 -22.14
C LYS A 456 -5.23 -4.97 -22.15
N ARG A 457 -4.72 -4.65 -23.35
CA ARG A 457 -3.29 -4.30 -23.58
C ARG A 457 -2.68 -3.32 -22.57
N ASP A 458 -3.46 -2.33 -22.11
CA ASP A 458 -3.01 -1.29 -21.18
C ASP A 458 -3.92 -1.12 -19.94
N GLU A 459 -5.02 -1.89 -19.84
CA GLU A 459 -6.03 -1.77 -18.76
C GLU A 459 -6.52 -3.15 -18.27
N VAL A 460 -6.68 -3.31 -16.95
CA VAL A 460 -7.34 -4.46 -16.33
C VAL A 460 -8.76 -4.09 -15.91
N GLU A 461 -9.70 -5.02 -16.10
CA GLU A 461 -11.11 -4.89 -15.71
C GLU A 461 -11.56 -6.12 -14.89
N LEU A 462 -12.09 -5.90 -13.69
CA LEU A 462 -12.51 -6.98 -12.78
C LEU A 462 -14.01 -7.28 -12.93
N LEU A 463 -14.37 -8.55 -13.17
CA LEU A 463 -15.76 -9.01 -13.03
C LEU A 463 -15.97 -9.52 -11.61
N VAL A 464 -16.95 -8.96 -10.88
CA VAL A 464 -17.15 -9.23 -9.46
C VAL A 464 -18.58 -9.69 -9.14
N SER A 465 -18.74 -10.42 -8.02
CA SER A 465 -20.02 -10.94 -7.53
C SER A 465 -20.23 -10.61 -6.05
N ARG A 466 -21.45 -10.21 -5.70
CA ARG A 466 -21.93 -10.10 -4.31
C ARG A 466 -22.76 -11.32 -3.90
N LYS A 467 -23.23 -12.11 -4.88
CA LYS A 467 -24.20 -13.19 -4.68
C LYS A 467 -23.65 -14.31 -3.79
N GLU A 468 -22.40 -14.74 -3.99
CA GLU A 468 -21.79 -15.77 -3.13
C GLU A 468 -21.75 -15.33 -1.66
N ILE A 469 -21.37 -14.08 -1.37
CA ILE A 469 -21.28 -13.56 0.01
C ILE A 469 -22.67 -13.54 0.66
N LEU A 470 -23.69 -13.06 -0.05
CA LEU A 470 -25.07 -13.07 0.44
C LEU A 470 -25.63 -14.48 0.64
N GLN A 471 -25.14 -15.47 -0.13
CA GLN A 471 -25.45 -16.88 0.09
C GLN A 471 -24.67 -17.46 1.28
N GLU A 472 -23.39 -17.16 1.45
CA GLU A 472 -22.56 -17.63 2.57
C GLU A 472 -23.03 -17.04 3.92
N GLU A 473 -23.38 -15.75 3.97
CA GLU A 473 -24.04 -15.14 5.13
C GLU A 473 -25.36 -15.85 5.46
N ARG A 474 -26.16 -16.14 4.44
CA ARG A 474 -27.46 -16.81 4.60
C ARG A 474 -27.29 -18.25 5.07
N GLU A 475 -26.42 -19.04 4.46
CA GLU A 475 -26.15 -20.42 4.87
C GLU A 475 -25.52 -20.48 6.28
N THR A 476 -24.77 -19.45 6.68
CA THR A 476 -24.27 -19.31 8.05
C THR A 476 -25.41 -19.02 9.04
N LYS A 477 -26.33 -18.11 8.70
CA LYS A 477 -27.53 -17.83 9.52
C LYS A 477 -28.45 -19.06 9.60
N GLU A 478 -28.70 -19.73 8.49
CA GLU A 478 -29.49 -20.97 8.43
C GLU A 478 -28.86 -22.07 9.30
N LYS A 479 -27.52 -22.24 9.30
CA LYS A 479 -26.82 -23.13 10.25
C LYS A 479 -26.97 -22.68 11.71
N MET A 480 -26.64 -21.43 12.03
CA MET A 480 -26.73 -20.89 13.39
C MET A 480 -28.16 -20.87 13.95
N PHE A 481 -29.17 -20.88 13.08
CA PHE A 481 -30.57 -21.05 13.44
C PHE A 481 -30.91 -22.53 13.65
N LEU A 482 -30.53 -23.41 12.71
CA LEU A 482 -30.67 -24.86 12.80
C LEU A 482 -30.04 -25.42 14.10
N ASP A 483 -28.85 -24.96 14.48
CA ASP A 483 -28.14 -25.38 15.69
C ASP A 483 -28.84 -24.94 16.99
N LYS A 484 -29.67 -23.90 16.95
CA LYS A 484 -30.42 -23.36 18.11
C LYS A 484 -31.85 -23.90 18.23
N VAL A 485 -32.36 -24.57 17.20
CA VAL A 485 -33.76 -25.01 17.13
C VAL A 485 -33.88 -26.47 17.53
N GLU A 486 -34.56 -26.70 18.66
CA GLU A 486 -34.81 -28.03 19.20
C GLU A 486 -36.23 -28.54 18.85
N PRO A 487 -36.41 -29.85 18.61
CA PRO A 487 -37.74 -30.46 18.51
C PRO A 487 -38.57 -30.20 19.78
N GLY A 488 -39.81 -29.74 19.61
CA GLY A 488 -40.68 -29.28 20.70
C GLY A 488 -40.70 -27.76 20.91
N GLN A 489 -39.83 -26.99 20.25
CA GLN A 489 -39.90 -25.53 20.30
C GLN A 489 -41.06 -24.98 19.46
N VAL A 490 -41.79 -23.99 19.98
CA VAL A 490 -42.79 -23.21 19.23
C VAL A 490 -42.14 -21.93 18.71
N LEU A 491 -42.34 -21.63 17.44
CA LEU A 491 -41.76 -20.48 16.75
C LEU A 491 -42.79 -19.78 15.86
N ASN A 492 -42.87 -18.46 15.92
CA ASN A 492 -43.76 -17.66 15.07
C ASN A 492 -43.15 -17.53 13.66
N GLY A 493 -43.94 -17.72 12.61
CA GLY A 493 -43.47 -17.63 11.22
C GLY A 493 -44.50 -17.04 10.25
N ILE A 494 -44.06 -16.78 9.02
CA ILE A 494 -44.89 -16.25 7.92
C ILE A 494 -45.00 -17.29 6.82
N VAL A 495 -46.22 -17.60 6.39
CA VAL A 495 -46.48 -18.58 5.33
C VAL A 495 -45.96 -18.04 4.00
N LYS A 496 -45.00 -18.74 3.41
CA LYS A 496 -44.28 -18.33 2.20
C LYS A 496 -44.96 -18.88 0.94
N SER A 497 -45.38 -20.14 0.97
CA SER A 497 -46.11 -20.80 -0.10
C SER A 497 -46.91 -21.99 0.42
N VAL A 498 -47.92 -22.40 -0.34
CA VAL A 498 -48.77 -23.56 -0.07
C VAL A 498 -48.72 -24.46 -1.30
N ILE A 499 -48.62 -25.78 -1.08
CA ILE A 499 -48.66 -26.82 -2.12
C ILE A 499 -49.63 -27.92 -1.68
N GLY A 500 -50.09 -28.77 -2.61
CA GLY A 500 -51.13 -29.78 -2.32
C GLY A 500 -50.80 -30.78 -1.20
N SER A 501 -49.53 -30.91 -0.80
CA SER A 501 -49.07 -31.80 0.30
C SER A 501 -48.78 -31.08 1.63
N GLY A 502 -48.79 -29.74 1.68
CA GLY A 502 -48.42 -28.97 2.88
C GLY A 502 -48.08 -27.51 2.61
N ALA A 503 -47.64 -26.79 3.64
CA ALA A 503 -47.25 -25.39 3.56
C ALA A 503 -45.76 -25.19 3.91
N PHE A 504 -45.11 -24.21 3.29
CA PHE A 504 -43.81 -23.71 3.72
C PHE A 504 -44.01 -22.44 4.54
N VAL A 505 -43.57 -22.47 5.80
CA VAL A 505 -43.59 -21.32 6.70
C VAL A 505 -42.15 -20.85 6.89
N ASN A 506 -41.86 -19.60 6.55
CA ASN A 506 -40.58 -18.98 6.87
C ASN A 506 -40.57 -18.60 8.35
N VAL A 507 -39.61 -19.13 9.11
CA VAL A 507 -39.47 -19.00 10.55
C VAL A 507 -38.06 -18.48 10.81
N GLY A 508 -37.94 -17.17 11.05
CA GLY A 508 -36.63 -16.50 11.12
C GLY A 508 -35.85 -16.67 9.80
N ASP A 509 -34.61 -17.14 9.90
CA ASP A 509 -33.72 -17.30 8.75
C ASP A 509 -34.01 -18.56 7.89
N MET A 510 -34.91 -19.46 8.30
CA MET A 510 -35.11 -20.78 7.65
C MET A 510 -36.57 -21.04 7.22
N ASP A 511 -36.77 -21.87 6.19
CA ASP A 511 -38.10 -22.33 5.78
C ASP A 511 -38.43 -23.70 6.40
N VAL A 512 -39.52 -23.78 7.17
CA VAL A 512 -40.05 -25.00 7.80
C VAL A 512 -41.18 -25.57 6.95
N PHE A 513 -41.19 -26.89 6.72
CA PHE A 513 -42.28 -27.57 6.01
C PHE A 513 -43.33 -28.12 6.99
N VAL A 514 -44.60 -27.80 6.77
CA VAL A 514 -45.74 -28.28 7.56
C VAL A 514 -46.61 -29.17 6.68
N PRO A 515 -46.59 -30.51 6.86
CA PRO A 515 -47.45 -31.43 6.11
C PRO A 515 -48.95 -31.15 6.32
N ILE A 516 -49.79 -31.43 5.32
CA ILE A 516 -51.26 -31.23 5.40
C ILE A 516 -51.91 -31.86 6.66
N SER A 517 -51.41 -33.02 7.11
CA SER A 517 -51.87 -33.72 8.32
C SER A 517 -51.44 -33.08 9.65
N GLU A 518 -50.58 -32.05 9.61
CA GLU A 518 -50.08 -31.29 10.75
C GLU A 518 -50.53 -29.81 10.72
N ILE A 519 -51.31 -29.41 9.70
CA ILE A 519 -51.91 -28.08 9.57
C ILE A 519 -53.17 -27.92 10.46
N SER A 520 -54.02 -28.94 10.53
CA SER A 520 -55.31 -28.88 11.26
C SER A 520 -55.72 -30.25 11.79
N TRP A 521 -56.56 -30.25 12.83
CA TRP A 521 -57.26 -31.44 13.33
C TRP A 521 -58.47 -31.82 12.47
N LYS A 522 -59.01 -30.91 11.66
CA LYS A 522 -60.12 -31.18 10.74
C LYS A 522 -59.63 -31.85 9.47
N ARG A 523 -60.51 -32.61 8.78
CA ARG A 523 -60.17 -33.33 7.53
C ARG A 523 -60.02 -32.35 6.36
N VAL A 524 -58.80 -31.87 6.13
CA VAL A 524 -58.47 -30.83 5.14
C VAL A 524 -58.59 -31.36 3.70
N ASN A 525 -59.57 -30.87 2.94
CA ASN A 525 -59.67 -31.09 1.49
C ASN A 525 -58.96 -29.99 0.66
N LYS A 526 -58.75 -28.80 1.24
CA LYS A 526 -57.99 -27.68 0.69
C LYS A 526 -57.27 -26.95 1.81
N ILE A 527 -56.00 -26.62 1.61
CA ILE A 527 -55.18 -25.92 2.61
C ILE A 527 -55.46 -24.40 2.59
N GLU A 528 -55.79 -23.87 1.40
CA GLU A 528 -56.07 -22.44 1.12
C GLU A 528 -57.19 -21.83 1.97
N ASP A 529 -58.14 -22.66 2.41
CA ASP A 529 -59.28 -22.25 3.24
C ASP A 529 -58.87 -21.98 4.71
N PHE A 530 -57.73 -22.54 5.15
CA PHE A 530 -57.20 -22.41 6.51
C PHE A 530 -55.98 -21.48 6.59
N ILE A 531 -55.12 -21.50 5.56
CA ILE A 531 -53.84 -20.80 5.56
C ILE A 531 -53.59 -20.12 4.20
N LYS A 532 -53.26 -18.83 4.23
CA LYS A 532 -52.93 -18.02 3.05
C LYS A 532 -51.45 -17.57 3.06
N PRO A 533 -50.79 -17.45 1.89
CA PRO A 533 -49.48 -16.81 1.80
C PRO A 533 -49.48 -15.40 2.44
N GLY A 534 -48.42 -15.07 3.18
CA GLY A 534 -48.31 -13.84 3.97
C GLY A 534 -48.93 -13.89 5.38
N GLN A 535 -49.70 -14.94 5.71
CA GLN A 535 -50.30 -15.11 7.05
C GLN A 535 -49.23 -15.45 8.10
N ARG A 536 -49.35 -14.87 9.30
CA ARG A 536 -48.56 -15.26 10.47
C ARG A 536 -49.19 -16.47 11.16
N VAL A 537 -48.37 -17.46 11.53
CA VAL A 537 -48.78 -18.71 12.20
C VAL A 537 -47.71 -19.16 13.19
N ASP A 538 -48.12 -19.84 14.26
CA ASP A 538 -47.21 -20.41 15.25
C ASP A 538 -46.98 -21.89 14.95
N VAL A 539 -45.71 -22.25 14.77
CA VAL A 539 -45.28 -23.58 14.33
C VAL A 539 -44.47 -24.27 15.44
N LEU A 540 -44.97 -25.42 15.91
CA LEU A 540 -44.20 -26.34 16.75
C LEU A 540 -43.25 -27.16 15.86
N ILE A 541 -41.97 -27.21 16.19
CA ILE A 541 -41.00 -28.05 15.48
C ILE A 541 -41.18 -29.51 15.89
N ILE A 542 -41.48 -30.39 14.92
CA ILE A 542 -41.65 -31.83 15.17
C ILE A 542 -40.31 -32.57 15.03
N ASN A 543 -39.57 -32.27 13.96
CA ASN A 543 -38.36 -33.02 13.61
C ASN A 543 -37.36 -32.14 12.83
N LYS A 544 -36.08 -32.38 13.06
CA LYS A 544 -34.93 -31.67 12.49
C LYS A 544 -34.07 -32.71 11.73
N ASN A 545 -33.92 -32.55 10.42
CA ASN A 545 -32.99 -33.35 9.63
C ASN A 545 -31.79 -32.47 9.22
N GLU A 546 -30.64 -32.75 9.84
CA GLU A 546 -29.43 -31.96 9.68
C GLU A 546 -28.73 -32.21 8.34
N GLU A 547 -28.67 -33.48 7.88
CA GLU A 547 -28.07 -33.86 6.59
C GLU A 547 -28.72 -33.15 5.39
N LEU A 548 -30.05 -33.05 5.39
CA LEU A 548 -30.83 -32.44 4.32
C LEU A 548 -31.09 -30.94 4.53
N LYS A 549 -30.58 -30.34 5.62
CA LYS A 549 -30.92 -28.99 6.08
C LYS A 549 -32.44 -28.71 6.05
N ARG A 550 -33.25 -29.58 6.68
CA ARG A 550 -34.73 -29.48 6.64
C ARG A 550 -35.37 -29.64 8.02
N ILE A 551 -36.36 -28.80 8.29
CA ILE A 551 -37.15 -28.85 9.52
C ILE A 551 -38.63 -29.11 9.16
N SER A 552 -39.24 -30.06 9.87
CA SER A 552 -40.67 -30.41 9.75
C SER A 552 -41.43 -29.89 10.96
N GLY A 553 -42.48 -29.11 10.72
CA GLY A 553 -43.28 -28.43 11.75
C GLY A 553 -44.76 -28.83 11.80
N SER A 554 -45.45 -28.36 12.83
CA SER A 554 -46.87 -28.54 13.09
C SER A 554 -47.54 -27.23 13.48
N ILE A 555 -48.73 -26.97 12.93
CA ILE A 555 -49.59 -25.84 13.34
C ILE A 555 -50.76 -26.35 14.19
N LYS A 556 -51.20 -27.60 14.03
CA LYS A 556 -52.29 -28.16 14.86
C LYS A 556 -51.90 -28.33 16.33
N ARG A 557 -50.61 -28.55 16.63
CA ARG A 557 -50.08 -28.86 17.97
C ARG A 557 -49.79 -27.62 18.84
N THR A 558 -49.99 -26.41 18.33
CA THR A 558 -49.85 -25.16 19.11
C THR A 558 -51.17 -24.67 19.70
N GLY A 559 -52.31 -25.21 19.24
CA GLY A 559 -53.61 -25.05 19.89
C GLY A 559 -53.90 -26.18 20.89
N LYS A 560 -54.76 -25.91 21.87
CA LYS A 560 -55.29 -26.94 22.79
C LYS A 560 -55.97 -28.08 22.03
N GLU A 561 -55.92 -29.30 22.56
CA GLU A 561 -56.70 -30.40 21.99
C GLU A 561 -58.20 -30.20 22.29
N PRO A 562 -59.12 -30.33 21.31
CA PRO A 562 -60.55 -30.09 21.52
C PRO A 562 -61.18 -30.93 22.64
N PHE A 563 -60.59 -32.09 22.96
CA PHE A 563 -61.03 -32.96 24.05
C PHE A 563 -60.65 -32.43 25.44
N GLU A 564 -59.44 -31.87 25.60
CA GLU A 564 -59.01 -31.21 26.84
C GLU A 564 -59.85 -29.95 27.10
N ASP A 565 -60.03 -29.14 26.05
CA ASP A 565 -60.81 -27.90 26.10
C ASP A 565 -62.33 -28.15 26.24
N PHE A 566 -62.77 -29.41 26.07
CA PHE A 566 -64.11 -29.87 26.44
C PHE A 566 -64.18 -30.29 27.93
N ILE A 567 -63.18 -31.03 28.44
CA ILE A 567 -63.08 -31.45 29.84
C ILE A 567 -62.97 -30.24 30.80
N GLU A 568 -62.28 -29.17 30.39
CA GLU A 568 -62.25 -27.91 31.16
C GLU A 568 -63.63 -27.26 31.30
N LYS A 569 -64.55 -27.50 30.35
CA LYS A 569 -65.84 -26.78 30.23
C LYS A 569 -67.04 -27.60 30.70
N TYR A 570 -66.97 -28.92 30.61
CA TYR A 570 -68.08 -29.82 30.91
C TYR A 570 -67.64 -31.00 31.78
N LYS A 571 -68.50 -31.37 32.73
CA LYS A 571 -68.31 -32.44 33.70
C LYS A 571 -69.30 -33.57 33.48
N VAL A 572 -69.10 -34.66 34.22
CA VAL A 572 -70.15 -35.66 34.40
C VAL A 572 -71.38 -34.99 35.04
N ASP A 573 -72.56 -35.45 34.65
CA ASP A 573 -73.89 -34.88 34.90
C ASP A 573 -74.28 -33.60 34.14
N ASP A 574 -73.37 -32.93 33.39
CA ASP A 574 -73.75 -31.77 32.57
C ASP A 574 -74.62 -32.17 31.36
N ILE A 575 -75.56 -31.29 30.99
CA ILE A 575 -76.43 -31.42 29.81
C ILE A 575 -75.89 -30.52 28.69
N VAL A 576 -75.60 -31.13 27.53
CA VAL A 576 -75.03 -30.47 26.36
C VAL A 576 -75.91 -30.68 25.13
N GLU A 577 -75.88 -29.75 24.16
CA GLU A 577 -76.42 -30.00 22.82
C GLU A 577 -75.35 -30.67 21.96
N GLY A 578 -75.75 -31.73 21.24
CA GLY A 578 -74.91 -32.38 20.25
C GLY A 578 -75.69 -32.79 19.01
N LYS A 579 -74.98 -33.13 17.93
CA LYS A 579 -75.54 -33.46 16.62
C LYS A 579 -75.28 -34.93 16.27
N VAL A 580 -76.31 -35.68 15.92
CA VAL A 580 -76.16 -37.09 15.54
C VAL A 580 -75.35 -37.23 14.24
N VAL A 581 -74.21 -37.93 14.29
CA VAL A 581 -73.33 -38.14 13.12
C VAL A 581 -73.57 -39.49 12.47
N ARG A 582 -73.63 -40.58 13.25
CA ARG A 582 -73.77 -41.95 12.76
C ARG A 582 -74.42 -42.87 13.80
N TYR A 583 -75.00 -43.96 13.34
CA TYR A 583 -75.43 -45.08 14.19
C TYR A 583 -74.36 -46.16 14.24
N ALA A 584 -74.41 -46.99 15.28
CA ALA A 584 -73.74 -48.29 15.38
C ALA A 584 -74.72 -49.32 15.96
N GLU A 585 -74.39 -50.60 15.88
CA GLU A 585 -75.26 -51.70 16.35
C GLU A 585 -75.53 -51.67 17.87
N PHE A 586 -74.69 -50.94 18.62
CA PHE A 586 -74.76 -50.78 20.08
C PHE A 586 -75.12 -49.35 20.53
N GLY A 587 -75.29 -48.38 19.61
CA GLY A 587 -75.51 -46.99 20.03
C GLY A 587 -75.56 -45.94 18.91
N VAL A 588 -75.48 -44.68 19.33
CA VAL A 588 -75.47 -43.49 18.46
C VAL A 588 -74.27 -42.62 18.80
N PHE A 589 -73.54 -42.19 17.77
CA PHE A 589 -72.48 -41.18 17.92
C PHE A 589 -73.05 -39.79 17.72
N VAL A 590 -72.77 -38.91 18.67
CA VAL A 590 -73.22 -37.52 18.71
C VAL A 590 -72.00 -36.60 18.86
N GLU A 591 -71.79 -35.73 17.87
CA GLU A 591 -70.79 -34.67 17.86
C GLU A 591 -71.23 -33.58 18.85
N LEU A 592 -70.51 -33.44 19.97
CA LEU A 592 -70.83 -32.51 21.06
C LEU A 592 -70.19 -31.14 20.84
N ASN A 593 -68.98 -31.14 20.29
CA ASN A 593 -68.22 -29.96 19.91
C ASN A 593 -67.29 -30.31 18.76
N ASP A 594 -66.64 -29.30 18.17
CA ASP A 594 -65.79 -29.40 16.99
C ASP A 594 -64.60 -30.38 17.19
N GLY A 595 -64.80 -31.65 16.81
CA GLY A 595 -63.83 -32.75 17.01
C GLY A 595 -64.02 -33.61 18.26
N VAL A 596 -65.16 -33.52 18.95
CA VAL A 596 -65.47 -34.31 20.17
C VAL A 596 -66.76 -35.14 19.98
N ASP A 597 -66.59 -36.46 19.80
CA ASP A 597 -67.66 -37.45 19.68
C ASP A 597 -68.02 -38.05 21.05
N GLY A 598 -69.30 -38.04 21.42
CA GLY A 598 -69.86 -38.86 22.50
C GLY A 598 -70.73 -40.01 21.96
N LEU A 599 -70.97 -41.03 22.79
CA LEU A 599 -71.76 -42.21 22.44
C LEU A 599 -72.94 -42.42 23.40
N ILE A 600 -74.15 -42.44 22.85
CA ILE A 600 -75.36 -42.90 23.55
C ILE A 600 -75.47 -44.41 23.32
N HIS A 601 -75.40 -45.22 24.37
CA HIS A 601 -75.70 -46.67 24.27
C HIS A 601 -77.19 -46.89 23.99
N ILE A 602 -77.58 -47.98 23.31
CA ILE A 602 -79.00 -48.25 22.96
C ILE A 602 -79.93 -48.20 24.19
N SER A 603 -79.46 -48.66 25.35
CA SER A 603 -80.19 -48.60 26.63
C SER A 603 -80.53 -47.19 27.12
N ASN A 604 -79.83 -46.16 26.63
CA ASN A 604 -79.88 -44.79 27.14
C ASN A 604 -80.57 -43.82 26.16
N LEU A 605 -81.21 -44.36 25.11
CA LEU A 605 -81.93 -43.58 24.10
C LEU A 605 -83.36 -43.20 24.52
N ALA A 606 -84.02 -44.02 25.34
CA ALA A 606 -85.39 -43.80 25.84
C ALA A 606 -85.73 -44.78 26.98
N ASP A 607 -86.77 -44.48 27.78
CA ASP A 607 -87.31 -45.38 28.81
C ASP A 607 -87.94 -46.68 28.30
N ARG A 608 -88.19 -46.77 27.00
CA ARG A 608 -88.74 -47.96 26.33
C ARG A 608 -87.63 -48.77 25.67
N ARG A 609 -87.81 -50.10 25.60
CA ARG A 609 -86.88 -50.99 24.88
C ARG A 609 -86.88 -50.68 23.38
N VAL A 610 -85.83 -50.02 22.91
CA VAL A 610 -85.56 -49.69 21.51
C VAL A 610 -84.74 -50.81 20.87
N ASN A 611 -85.12 -51.26 19.67
CA ASN A 611 -84.36 -52.28 18.93
C ASN A 611 -83.48 -51.69 17.82
N ARG A 612 -83.79 -50.48 17.33
CA ARG A 612 -82.96 -49.75 16.35
C ARG A 612 -82.84 -48.26 16.71
N PRO A 613 -81.64 -47.67 16.79
CA PRO A 613 -81.48 -46.26 17.16
C PRO A 613 -82.21 -45.26 16.24
N GLN A 614 -82.42 -45.65 14.98
CA GLN A 614 -83.18 -44.92 13.95
C GLN A 614 -84.65 -44.65 14.34
N GLU A 615 -85.20 -45.38 15.31
CA GLU A 615 -86.58 -45.23 15.81
C GLU A 615 -86.75 -44.03 16.77
N VAL A 616 -85.66 -43.40 17.21
CA VAL A 616 -85.65 -42.32 18.21
C VAL A 616 -85.03 -41.02 17.69
N VAL A 617 -83.88 -41.11 17.01
CA VAL A 617 -83.11 -39.93 16.54
C VAL A 617 -82.69 -40.08 15.08
N LYS A 618 -82.60 -38.96 14.35
CA LYS A 618 -82.18 -38.91 12.94
C LYS A 618 -80.75 -38.38 12.80
N ILE A 619 -79.99 -38.86 11.81
CA ILE A 619 -78.69 -38.27 11.44
C ILE A 619 -78.88 -36.79 11.09
N GLY A 620 -77.99 -35.94 11.61
CA GLY A 620 -78.03 -34.48 11.47
C GLY A 620 -78.94 -33.77 12.46
N GLN A 621 -79.77 -34.49 13.24
CA GLN A 621 -80.60 -33.91 14.29
C GLN A 621 -79.74 -33.40 15.45
N LYS A 622 -80.06 -32.20 15.95
CA LYS A 622 -79.60 -31.72 17.26
C LYS A 622 -80.42 -32.37 18.37
N VAL A 623 -79.74 -32.86 19.40
CA VAL A 623 -80.33 -33.45 20.60
C VAL A 623 -79.66 -32.88 21.84
N ARG A 624 -80.43 -32.66 22.91
CA ARG A 624 -79.86 -32.45 24.25
C ARG A 624 -79.57 -33.82 24.85
N VAL A 625 -78.40 -33.96 25.46
CA VAL A 625 -77.86 -35.20 26.02
C VAL A 625 -77.09 -34.91 27.30
N LYS A 626 -77.20 -35.79 28.27
CA LYS A 626 -76.50 -35.70 29.55
C LYS A 626 -75.22 -36.55 29.53
N ILE A 627 -74.13 -36.02 30.07
CA ILE A 627 -72.86 -36.73 30.18
C ILE A 627 -72.92 -37.70 31.37
N LEU A 628 -72.89 -39.02 31.09
CA LEU A 628 -72.84 -40.07 32.11
C LEU A 628 -71.41 -40.40 32.54
N SER A 629 -70.44 -40.30 31.63
CA SER A 629 -69.04 -40.62 31.91
C SER A 629 -68.11 -39.94 30.92
N ILE A 630 -66.88 -39.65 31.38
CA ILE A 630 -65.78 -39.17 30.54
C ILE A 630 -64.62 -40.14 30.76
N ASP A 631 -64.33 -40.96 29.75
CA ASP A 631 -63.19 -41.86 29.69
C ASP A 631 -62.02 -41.09 29.06
N ILE A 632 -61.09 -40.67 29.91
CA ILE A 632 -59.93 -39.84 29.54
C ILE A 632 -58.89 -40.67 28.80
N GLU A 633 -58.71 -41.95 29.15
CA GLU A 633 -57.71 -42.83 28.54
C GLU A 633 -58.07 -43.20 27.09
N ASN A 634 -59.34 -43.55 26.84
CA ASN A 634 -59.82 -43.93 25.51
C ASN A 634 -60.39 -42.74 24.70
N LYS A 635 -60.41 -41.54 25.28
CA LYS A 635 -61.02 -40.32 24.73
C LYS A 635 -62.47 -40.52 24.28
N ARG A 636 -63.32 -41.02 25.18
CA ARG A 636 -64.74 -41.32 24.93
C ARG A 636 -65.64 -40.66 25.96
N ILE A 637 -66.80 -40.17 25.51
CA ILE A 637 -67.83 -39.60 26.38
C ILE A 637 -69.06 -40.50 26.32
N GLY A 638 -69.47 -41.05 27.46
CA GLY A 638 -70.72 -41.79 27.61
C GLY A 638 -71.88 -40.81 27.76
N LEU A 639 -72.91 -40.95 26.93
CA LEU A 639 -74.07 -40.06 26.89
C LEU A 639 -75.38 -40.79 27.24
N SER A 640 -76.34 -40.01 27.72
CA SER A 640 -77.75 -40.37 27.81
C SER A 640 -78.62 -39.34 27.10
N LEU A 641 -79.65 -39.81 26.39
CA LEU A 641 -80.77 -38.98 25.94
C LEU A 641 -81.99 -39.13 26.87
N LYS A 642 -82.03 -40.24 27.63
CA LYS A 642 -83.07 -40.54 28.62
C LYS A 642 -82.96 -39.65 29.87
N ASP A 643 -81.77 -39.52 30.43
CA ASP A 643 -81.57 -38.93 31.77
C ASP A 643 -81.41 -37.40 31.74
N VAL A 644 -82.11 -36.73 30.81
CA VAL A 644 -81.98 -35.29 30.50
C VAL A 644 -83.06 -34.43 31.20
N ASP A 645 -84.19 -35.04 31.55
CA ASP A 645 -85.34 -34.43 32.25
C ASP A 645 -85.54 -35.07 33.64
#